data_AF-A0A1N6TQL2-F1
#
_entry.id   AF-A0A1N6TQL2-F1
#
_cell.length_a   1.000
_cell.length_b   1.000
_cell.length_c   1.000
_cell.angle_alpha   90.00
_cell.angle_beta   90.00
_cell.angle_gamma   90.00
#
_symmetry.space_group_name_H-M   'P 1'
#
loop_
_entity.id
_entity.type
_entity.pdbx_description
1 polymer ?
#
loop_
_entity_poly.entity_id
_entity_poly.type
_entity_poly.pdbx_seq_one_letter_code
_entity_poly.pdbx_strand_id
1 'polypeptide(L)'
;MSDMAKNLILWLVIAVVLMSVFNSFSPSDTAGRQLDYTSFVKDVTQDQIREVRIDGKVINGVKRSGERFLTVMPTPDDQLLNDLINHNVKVEGVKPEEPSLITSIFISWFPMLLLIGVWVFFMRQMQGGGGKGAMSFGKSKARLMSEDQIKTTFADVAGCDEAKEEVKELVDYLRDPSKFQKLGGKIPTGVLMVGPPGTGKTLLAKAIAGEAKVPFFTISGSDFVEMFVGVGASRVRDMFDQAKKSAPCIIFIDEIDAVGRQRGAGLGGGHDEREQTLNQMLVEMDGFEGNEGIIVIAATNRPDVLDPALLRPGRFDRQVVVGLPDVRGREQILKVHMRRVPLADDVNAALIARGTPGFSGADLANLVNEAALFSARENRRVVSMAEFEKAKDKIMMGAERRSMVMKESEKEMTAYHEAGHAIIGRLVPDHDPVYKVSIIPRGRALGVTMYLPEQDRWSHSKQHLESMISSLYGGRLAEELIYGSEKVSTGASNDIERATDIARKMVTQWGMSERLGPMLYAEEDGEVFLGRSMAKAKHMSDDTARVIDAEVKQIIDRNYNRSKQMLIDNMDILHTMKDALMKYETIDAKQIDDLMARRDVRAPSNWHDEHGDTPQGGAPAADVKPAAESAPQTEPEINKANDLPAQ
;
A
#
# COMPACT_ATOMS: atom_id res chain seq x y z
N MET A 1 34.47 9.23 19.09
CA MET A 1 34.15 8.64 17.77
C MET A 1 33.34 7.38 18.01
N SER A 2 32.14 7.27 17.41
CA SER A 2 31.30 6.08 17.53
C SER A 2 32.06 4.83 17.04
N ASP A 3 31.78 3.65 17.58
CA ASP A 3 32.41 2.41 17.12
C ASP A 3 32.15 2.14 15.64
N MET A 4 31.05 2.67 15.09
CA MET A 4 30.80 2.71 13.65
C MET A 4 31.87 3.51 12.88
N ALA A 5 32.26 4.69 13.36
CA ALA A 5 33.27 5.51 12.67
C ALA A 5 34.64 4.84 12.67
N LYS A 6 35.00 4.13 13.75
CA LYS A 6 36.26 3.37 13.82
C LYS A 6 36.28 2.20 12.83
N ASN A 7 35.19 1.45 12.72
CA ASN A 7 35.06 0.36 11.76
C ASN A 7 35.06 0.87 10.31
N LEU A 8 34.41 2.00 10.05
CA LEU A 8 34.35 2.58 8.70
C LEU A 8 35.71 3.11 8.24
N ILE A 9 36.48 3.73 9.14
CA ILE A 9 37.86 4.14 8.88
C ILE A 9 38.75 2.91 8.60
N LEU A 10 38.60 1.83 9.37
CA LEU A 10 39.35 0.58 9.15
C LEU A 10 39.10 0.01 7.75
N TRP A 11 37.83 -0.09 7.34
CA TRP A 11 37.45 -0.59 6.01
C TRP A 11 37.95 0.31 4.88
N LEU A 12 37.94 1.63 5.09
CA LEU A 12 38.45 2.59 4.11
C LEU A 12 39.98 2.46 3.93
N VAL A 13 40.72 2.26 5.01
CA VAL A 13 42.17 2.01 4.95
C VAL A 13 42.47 0.71 4.21
N ILE A 14 41.73 -0.37 4.49
CA ILE A 14 41.89 -1.65 3.79
C ILE A 14 41.60 -1.51 2.30
N ALA A 15 40.53 -0.80 1.93
CA ALA A 15 40.17 -0.56 0.53
C ALA A 15 41.26 0.22 -0.22
N VAL A 16 41.82 1.26 0.41
CA VAL A 16 42.91 2.06 -0.18
C VAL A 16 44.18 1.23 -0.36
N VAL A 17 44.53 0.38 0.61
CA VAL A 17 45.71 -0.50 0.51
C VAL A 17 45.53 -1.52 -0.62
N LEU A 18 44.36 -2.16 -0.72
CA LEU A 18 44.07 -3.10 -1.80
C LEU A 18 44.08 -2.42 -3.17
N MET A 19 43.51 -1.22 -3.28
CA MET A 19 43.53 -0.43 -4.52
C MET A 19 44.96 -0.06 -4.94
N SER A 20 45.80 0.34 -3.97
CA SER A 20 47.20 0.71 -4.22
C SER A 20 48.04 -0.49 -4.67
N VAL A 21 47.81 -1.66 -4.08
CA VAL A 21 48.48 -2.91 -4.48
C VAL A 21 48.01 -3.34 -5.87
N PHE A 22 46.71 -3.23 -6.17
CA PHE A 22 46.18 -3.56 -7.49
C PHE A 22 46.74 -2.64 -8.59
N ASN A 23 46.87 -1.34 -8.31
CA ASN A 23 47.45 -0.38 -9.26
C ASN A 23 48.93 -0.67 -9.56
N SER A 24 49.69 -1.26 -8.64
CA SER A 24 51.10 -1.59 -8.89
C SER A 24 51.29 -2.80 -9.81
N PHE A 25 50.23 -3.57 -10.08
CA PHE A 25 50.25 -4.70 -11.02
C PHE A 25 49.81 -4.29 -12.44
N SER A 26 49.46 -3.02 -12.67
CA SER A 26 49.16 -2.53 -14.01
C SER A 26 50.46 -2.29 -14.78
N PRO A 27 50.74 -2.99 -15.90
CA PRO A 27 51.95 -2.77 -16.66
C PRO A 27 51.94 -1.35 -17.23
N SER A 28 52.99 -0.59 -16.90
CA SER A 28 53.19 0.76 -17.42
C SER A 28 53.61 0.70 -18.90
N ASP A 29 52.70 1.07 -19.80
CA ASP A 29 52.99 1.22 -21.23
C ASP A 29 54.10 2.26 -21.43
N THR A 30 55.26 1.79 -21.91
CA THR A 30 56.40 2.66 -22.17
C THR A 30 56.20 3.33 -23.53
N ALA A 31 55.94 4.63 -23.52
CA ALA A 31 55.64 5.45 -24.69
C ALA A 31 56.81 5.54 -25.69
N GLY A 32 56.89 4.59 -26.62
CA GLY A 32 57.53 4.74 -27.93
C GLY A 32 56.47 4.96 -29.00
N ARG A 33 56.75 5.74 -30.06
CA ARG A 33 55.83 5.89 -31.20
C ARG A 33 55.54 4.51 -31.80
N GLN A 34 54.30 4.04 -31.61
CA GLN A 34 53.84 2.78 -32.14
C GLN A 34 53.62 2.91 -33.65
N LEU A 35 54.31 2.09 -34.44
CA LEU A 35 54.17 1.99 -35.88
C LEU A 35 53.32 0.77 -36.21
N ASP A 36 52.32 0.90 -37.07
CA ASP A 36 51.50 -0.24 -37.50
C ASP A 36 52.35 -1.28 -38.24
N TYR A 37 52.10 -2.56 -38.02
CA TYR A 37 52.89 -3.66 -38.61
C TYR A 37 52.90 -3.60 -40.14
N THR A 38 51.77 -3.27 -40.77
CA THR A 38 51.69 -3.11 -42.24
C THR A 38 52.58 -1.97 -42.74
N SER A 39 52.68 -0.88 -41.99
CA SER A 39 53.55 0.26 -42.32
C SER A 39 55.02 -0.12 -42.14
N PHE A 40 55.34 -0.89 -41.11
CA PHE A 40 56.67 -1.47 -40.92
C PHE A 40 57.09 -2.37 -42.08
N VAL A 41 56.25 -3.31 -42.52
CA VAL A 41 56.56 -4.18 -43.68
C VAL A 41 56.78 -3.36 -44.95
N LYS A 42 55.97 -2.32 -45.19
CA LYS A 42 56.20 -1.38 -46.29
C LYS A 42 57.55 -0.66 -46.17
N ASP A 43 57.89 -0.16 -44.99
CA ASP A 43 59.16 0.52 -44.75
C ASP A 43 60.37 -0.41 -44.95
N VAL A 44 60.22 -1.71 -44.66
CA VAL A 44 61.24 -2.74 -44.95
C VAL A 44 61.42 -2.89 -46.47
N THR A 45 60.33 -3.05 -47.22
CA THR A 45 60.40 -3.17 -48.70
C THR A 45 60.94 -1.92 -49.40
N GLN A 46 60.87 -0.75 -48.74
CA GLN A 46 61.37 0.54 -49.24
C GLN A 46 62.79 0.88 -48.74
N ASP A 47 63.51 -0.09 -48.17
CA ASP A 47 64.86 0.06 -47.60
C ASP A 47 64.99 1.15 -46.52
N GLN A 48 63.89 1.53 -45.86
CA GLN A 48 63.87 2.60 -44.86
C GLN A 48 64.34 2.16 -43.48
N ILE A 49 64.47 0.85 -43.23
CA ILE A 49 64.84 0.29 -41.93
C ILE A 49 66.35 0.00 -41.87
N ARG A 50 66.98 0.34 -40.74
CA ARG A 50 68.42 0.12 -40.50
C ARG A 50 68.66 -1.10 -39.63
N GLU A 51 67.99 -1.16 -38.49
CA GLU A 51 68.15 -2.22 -37.50
C GLU A 51 66.82 -2.53 -36.81
N VAL A 52 66.65 -3.80 -36.46
CA VAL A 52 65.46 -4.32 -35.83
C VAL A 52 65.86 -5.30 -34.72
N ARG A 53 65.24 -5.14 -33.55
CA ARG A 53 65.30 -6.07 -32.43
C ARG A 53 63.96 -6.75 -32.25
N ILE A 54 63.96 -8.08 -32.32
CA ILE A 54 62.74 -8.88 -32.17
C ILE A 54 62.75 -9.51 -30.78
N ASP A 55 61.74 -9.15 -29.97
CA ASP A 55 61.46 -9.70 -28.64
C ASP A 55 60.07 -10.34 -28.65
N GLY A 56 60.03 -11.64 -28.95
CA GLY A 56 58.78 -12.37 -29.14
C GLY A 56 57.92 -11.77 -30.26
N LYS A 57 56.80 -11.14 -29.90
CA LYS A 57 55.90 -10.44 -30.85
C LYS A 57 56.21 -8.95 -31.00
N VAL A 58 57.07 -8.39 -30.14
CA VAL A 58 57.37 -6.96 -30.14
C VAL A 58 58.65 -6.72 -30.94
N ILE A 59 58.57 -5.79 -31.89
CA ILE A 59 59.65 -5.44 -32.79
C ILE A 59 60.04 -3.99 -32.51
N ASN A 60 61.24 -3.78 -32.01
CA ASN A 60 61.83 -2.47 -31.77
C ASN A 60 62.86 -2.17 -32.86
N GLY A 61 62.67 -1.13 -33.65
CA GLY A 61 63.57 -0.85 -34.77
C GLY A 61 63.99 0.61 -34.86
N VAL A 62 65.01 0.86 -35.69
CA VAL A 62 65.49 2.19 -36.03
C VAL A 62 65.47 2.33 -37.55
N LYS A 63 64.82 3.39 -38.04
CA LYS A 63 64.84 3.77 -39.45
C LYS A 63 66.22 4.30 -39.85
N ARG A 64 66.54 4.30 -41.14
CA ARG A 64 67.74 4.95 -41.67
C ARG A 64 67.77 6.46 -41.37
N SER A 65 66.62 7.09 -41.17
CA SER A 65 66.48 8.47 -40.70
C SER A 65 66.92 8.69 -39.24
N GLY A 66 67.15 7.62 -38.47
CA GLY A 66 67.48 7.66 -37.05
C GLY A 66 66.27 7.60 -36.10
N GLU A 67 65.04 7.63 -36.63
CA GLU A 67 63.82 7.52 -35.81
C GLU A 67 63.63 6.09 -35.27
N ARG A 68 63.35 5.98 -33.97
CA ARG A 68 63.03 4.70 -33.31
C ARG A 68 61.53 4.45 -33.35
N PHE A 69 61.15 3.22 -33.62
CA PHE A 69 59.75 2.80 -33.64
C PHE A 69 59.57 1.48 -32.90
N LEU A 70 58.35 1.26 -32.43
CA LEU A 70 57.91 0.00 -31.85
C LEU A 70 56.72 -0.50 -32.67
N THR A 71 56.77 -1.75 -33.13
CA THR A 71 55.63 -2.40 -33.77
C THR A 71 55.39 -3.76 -33.16
N VAL A 72 54.16 -4.26 -33.26
CA VAL A 72 53.77 -5.56 -32.71
C VAL A 72 53.32 -6.45 -33.85
N MET A 73 53.97 -7.60 -34.00
CA MET A 73 53.64 -8.60 -35.00
C MET A 73 52.31 -9.28 -34.62
N PRO A 74 51.25 -9.18 -35.46
CA PRO A 74 49.94 -9.72 -35.14
C PRO A 74 49.93 -11.26 -35.11
N THR A 75 50.65 -11.89 -36.03
CA THR A 75 50.82 -13.34 -36.15
C THR A 75 52.26 -13.66 -36.54
N PRO A 76 52.87 -14.76 -36.05
CA PRO A 76 54.21 -15.17 -36.46
C PRO A 76 54.35 -15.21 -37.98
N ASP A 77 55.22 -14.37 -38.52
CA ASP A 77 55.43 -14.18 -39.95
C ASP A 77 56.80 -14.75 -40.34
N ASP A 78 56.79 -15.95 -40.89
CA ASP A 78 58.01 -16.67 -41.29
C ASP A 78 58.71 -16.01 -42.49
N GLN A 79 58.01 -15.16 -43.26
CA GLN A 79 58.59 -14.48 -44.42
C GLN A 79 59.34 -13.20 -44.03
N LEU A 80 58.93 -12.53 -42.94
CA LEU A 80 59.52 -11.27 -42.51
C LEU A 80 61.03 -11.37 -42.26
N LEU A 81 61.52 -12.46 -41.67
CA LEU A 81 62.95 -12.63 -41.41
C LEU A 81 63.74 -12.68 -42.72
N ASN A 82 63.21 -13.35 -43.73
CA ASN A 82 63.83 -13.42 -45.05
C ASN A 82 63.83 -12.05 -45.73
N ASP A 83 62.74 -11.30 -45.64
CA ASP A 83 62.65 -9.94 -46.20
C ASP A 83 63.62 -8.97 -45.54
N LEU A 84 63.75 -9.01 -44.21
CA LEU A 84 64.71 -8.19 -43.46
C LEU A 84 66.16 -8.49 -43.86
N ILE A 85 66.50 -9.78 -44.07
CA ILE A 85 67.83 -10.19 -44.51
C ILE A 85 68.09 -9.76 -45.96
N ASN A 86 67.12 -9.96 -46.86
CA ASN A 86 67.22 -9.58 -48.27
C ASN A 86 67.41 -8.06 -48.46
N HIS A 87 66.78 -7.25 -47.60
CA HIS A 87 66.90 -5.79 -47.59
C HIS A 87 68.06 -5.26 -46.71
N ASN A 88 69.02 -6.13 -46.32
CA ASN A 88 70.22 -5.79 -45.53
C ASN A 88 69.92 -5.08 -44.19
N VAL A 89 68.83 -5.45 -43.52
CA VAL A 89 68.49 -4.94 -42.18
C VAL A 89 69.20 -5.77 -41.11
N LYS A 90 69.84 -5.11 -40.13
CA LYS A 90 70.49 -5.82 -39.01
C LYS A 90 69.43 -6.31 -38.02
N VAL A 91 69.31 -7.62 -37.84
CA VAL A 91 68.34 -8.25 -36.92
C VAL A 91 69.05 -8.80 -35.68
N GLU A 92 68.59 -8.41 -34.48
CA GLU A 92 69.05 -8.95 -33.19
C GLU A 92 67.88 -9.58 -32.41
N GLY A 93 68.09 -10.75 -31.81
CA GLY A 93 67.12 -11.40 -30.91
C GLY A 93 67.46 -11.20 -29.43
N VAL A 94 66.44 -11.01 -28.59
CA VAL A 94 66.61 -10.83 -27.13
C VAL A 94 66.29 -12.13 -26.39
N LYS A 95 67.04 -12.45 -25.32
CA LYS A 95 66.70 -13.55 -24.41
C LYS A 95 65.60 -13.08 -23.43
N PRO A 96 64.51 -13.82 -23.22
CA PRO A 96 63.48 -13.45 -22.25
C PRO A 96 64.08 -13.32 -20.85
N GLU A 97 63.79 -12.22 -20.14
CA GLU A 97 64.14 -12.09 -18.73
C GLU A 97 63.23 -13.01 -17.90
N GLU A 98 63.79 -14.07 -17.33
CA GLU A 98 63.05 -14.91 -16.39
C GLU A 98 62.99 -14.20 -15.01
N PRO A 99 61.79 -13.85 -14.50
CA PRO A 99 61.68 -13.29 -13.16
C PRO A 99 62.15 -14.32 -12.13
N SER A 100 62.89 -13.85 -11.10
CA SER A 100 63.45 -14.74 -10.08
C SER A 100 62.34 -15.58 -9.41
N LEU A 101 62.54 -16.90 -9.32
CA LEU A 101 61.55 -17.84 -8.77
C LEU A 101 61.10 -17.47 -7.35
N ILE A 102 61.98 -16.83 -6.57
CA ILE A 102 61.68 -16.39 -5.20
C ILE A 102 60.72 -15.19 -5.24
N THR A 103 60.90 -14.26 -6.17
CA THR A 103 60.03 -13.10 -6.35
C THR A 103 58.62 -13.52 -6.80
N SER A 104 58.49 -14.52 -7.68
CA SER A 104 57.18 -15.00 -8.14
C SER A 104 56.40 -15.75 -7.05
N ILE A 105 57.09 -16.57 -6.23
CA ILE A 105 56.46 -17.28 -5.11
C ILE A 105 55.93 -16.29 -4.08
N PHE A 106 56.71 -15.26 -3.72
CA PHE A 106 56.30 -14.30 -2.71
C PHE A 106 55.10 -13.45 -3.18
N ILE A 107 55.13 -12.98 -4.44
CA ILE A 107 54.02 -12.20 -5.03
C ILE A 107 52.75 -13.05 -5.16
N SER A 108 52.86 -14.32 -5.53
CA SER A 108 51.72 -15.22 -5.70
C SER A 108 51.07 -15.63 -4.37
N TRP A 109 51.87 -15.81 -3.31
CA TRP A 109 51.37 -16.24 -2.00
C TRP A 109 50.95 -15.08 -1.09
N PHE A 110 51.43 -13.86 -1.33
CA PHE A 110 51.10 -12.69 -0.51
C PHE A 110 49.58 -12.43 -0.40
N PRO A 111 48.77 -12.47 -1.49
CA PRO A 111 47.32 -12.30 -1.39
C PRO A 111 46.65 -13.39 -0.54
N MET A 112 47.11 -14.63 -0.64
CA MET A 112 46.58 -15.76 0.11
C MET A 112 46.91 -15.66 1.61
N LEU A 113 48.16 -15.30 1.94
CA LEU A 113 48.60 -15.10 3.32
C LEU A 113 47.90 -13.89 3.98
N LEU A 114 47.66 -12.82 3.23
CA LEU A 114 46.89 -11.66 3.71
C LEU A 114 45.43 -12.04 4.00
N LEU A 115 44.79 -12.83 3.12
CA LEU A 115 43.44 -13.36 3.36
C LEU A 115 43.39 -14.26 4.60
N ILE A 116 44.38 -15.14 4.79
CA ILE A 116 44.47 -15.98 5.99
C ILE A 116 44.67 -15.13 7.25
N GLY A 117 45.51 -14.10 7.19
CA GLY A 117 45.73 -13.18 8.31
C GLY A 117 44.47 -12.40 8.70
N VAL A 118 43.74 -11.88 7.71
CA VAL A 118 42.44 -11.21 7.92
C VAL A 118 41.40 -12.19 8.45
N TRP A 119 41.35 -13.42 7.93
CA TRP A 119 40.43 -14.47 8.39
C TRP A 119 40.67 -14.87 9.85
N VAL A 120 41.94 -15.03 10.26
CA VAL A 120 42.32 -15.30 11.65
C VAL A 120 41.98 -14.11 12.56
N PHE A 121 42.18 -12.87 12.08
CA PHE A 121 41.81 -11.66 12.81
C PHE A 121 40.29 -11.58 13.05
N PHE A 122 39.47 -11.88 12.04
CA PHE A 122 38.00 -11.92 12.17
C PHE A 122 37.53 -13.02 13.14
N MET A 123 38.12 -14.22 13.07
CA MET A 123 37.79 -15.29 14.03
C MET A 123 38.15 -14.88 15.46
N ARG A 124 39.28 -14.21 15.68
CA ARG A 124 39.64 -13.67 17.01
C ARG A 124 38.67 -12.60 17.49
N GLN A 125 38.15 -11.76 16.60
CA GLN A 125 37.20 -10.69 16.95
C GLN A 125 35.78 -11.24 17.22
N MET A 126 35.35 -12.29 16.51
CA MET A 126 34.08 -12.97 16.78
C MET A 126 34.07 -13.77 18.08
N GLN A 127 35.23 -14.26 18.52
CA GLN A 127 35.34 -15.09 19.73
C GLN A 127 35.72 -14.28 20.99
N GLY A 128 36.36 -13.11 20.84
CA GLY A 128 36.81 -12.24 21.93
C GLY A 128 35.78 -11.24 22.49
N GLY A 129 34.58 -11.16 21.91
CA GLY A 129 33.49 -10.27 22.33
C GLY A 129 32.28 -11.01 22.88
N GLY A 130 32.37 -11.48 24.14
CA GLY A 130 31.24 -11.92 24.98
C GLY A 130 30.10 -12.70 24.31
N GLY A 131 30.29 -14.00 24.06
CA GLY A 131 29.27 -15.07 24.11
C GLY A 131 27.92 -14.93 23.37
N LYS A 132 27.67 -13.87 22.58
CA LYS A 132 26.34 -13.54 22.03
C LYS A 132 26.22 -13.62 20.51
N GLY A 133 27.30 -13.89 19.78
CA GLY A 133 27.31 -13.81 18.31
C GLY A 133 26.60 -14.97 17.59
N ALA A 134 26.71 -16.21 18.07
CA ALA A 134 26.13 -17.39 17.40
C ALA A 134 24.87 -17.95 18.10
N MET A 135 24.75 -17.79 19.43
CA MET A 135 23.62 -18.29 20.24
C MET A 135 22.39 -17.36 20.22
N SER A 136 22.45 -16.22 19.52
CA SER A 136 21.34 -15.26 19.40
C SER A 136 20.44 -15.50 18.19
N PHE A 137 20.82 -16.39 17.26
CA PHE A 137 20.08 -16.58 16.01
C PHE A 137 18.71 -17.26 16.20
N GLY A 138 18.53 -18.05 17.26
CA GLY A 138 17.30 -18.77 17.56
C GLY A 138 16.35 -18.11 18.56
N LYS A 139 16.67 -16.91 19.07
CA LYS A 139 15.80 -16.20 20.02
C LYS A 139 14.63 -15.54 19.30
N SER A 140 13.47 -15.56 19.94
CA SER A 140 12.27 -14.88 19.49
C SER A 140 12.51 -13.37 19.40
N LYS A 141 12.05 -12.76 18.29
CA LYS A 141 12.02 -11.30 18.11
C LYS A 141 10.72 -10.68 18.64
N ALA A 142 9.85 -11.48 19.29
CA ALA A 142 8.58 -11.02 19.81
C ALA A 142 8.78 -9.82 20.76
N ARG A 143 7.96 -8.78 20.57
CA ARG A 143 7.97 -7.62 21.46
C ARG A 143 7.03 -7.92 22.63
N LEU A 144 7.57 -7.99 23.83
CA LEU A 144 6.80 -8.05 25.06
C LEU A 144 6.32 -6.64 25.42
N MET A 145 5.01 -6.45 25.50
CA MET A 145 4.40 -5.28 26.13
C MET A 145 3.91 -5.69 27.52
N SER A 146 4.49 -5.08 28.55
CA SER A 146 4.01 -5.24 29.93
C SER A 146 2.62 -4.62 30.10
N GLU A 147 1.86 -5.09 31.09
CA GLU A 147 0.49 -4.63 31.40
C GLU A 147 0.38 -3.09 31.43
N ASP A 148 1.31 -2.41 32.10
CA ASP A 148 1.32 -0.94 32.24
C ASP A 148 1.54 -0.17 30.92
N GLN A 149 2.09 -0.83 29.90
CA GLN A 149 2.34 -0.21 28.60
C GLN A 149 1.10 -0.24 27.68
N ILE A 150 0.12 -1.09 27.99
CA ILE A 150 -1.08 -1.28 27.17
C ILE A 150 -2.17 -0.33 27.68
N LYS A 151 -2.30 0.82 27.03
CA LYS A 151 -3.35 1.82 27.35
C LYS A 151 -4.64 1.63 26.56
N THR A 152 -4.61 0.82 25.51
CA THR A 152 -5.76 0.60 24.61
C THR A 152 -6.79 -0.29 25.29
N THR A 153 -8.05 0.13 25.32
CA THR A 153 -9.18 -0.63 25.88
C THR A 153 -10.30 -0.79 24.85
N PHE A 154 -11.39 -1.49 25.19
CA PHE A 154 -12.56 -1.60 24.29
C PHE A 154 -13.23 -0.25 24.00
N ALA A 155 -12.96 0.80 24.78
CA ALA A 155 -13.44 2.15 24.49
C ALA A 155 -12.73 2.82 23.29
N ASP A 156 -11.53 2.35 22.94
CA ASP A 156 -10.74 2.87 21.81
C ASP A 156 -10.99 2.11 20.50
N VAL A 157 -11.74 1.00 20.57
CA VAL A 157 -12.17 0.21 19.42
C VAL A 157 -13.64 0.55 19.15
N ALA A 158 -14.04 0.68 17.90
CA ALA A 158 -15.44 1.00 17.54
C ALA A 158 -15.82 0.32 16.22
N GLY A 159 -17.11 0.19 15.95
CA GLY A 159 -17.62 -0.36 14.69
C GLY A 159 -17.44 -1.87 14.49
N CYS A 160 -17.23 -2.63 15.57
CA CYS A 160 -17.14 -4.09 15.56
C CYS A 160 -17.74 -4.69 16.84
N ASP A 161 -18.99 -4.33 17.13
CA ASP A 161 -19.65 -4.67 18.39
C ASP A 161 -19.88 -6.18 18.55
N GLU A 162 -20.20 -6.88 17.45
CA GLU A 162 -20.34 -8.35 17.43
C GLU A 162 -19.01 -9.03 17.76
N ALA A 163 -17.92 -8.59 17.11
CA ALA A 163 -16.59 -9.13 17.37
C ALA A 163 -16.15 -8.87 18.82
N LYS A 164 -16.50 -7.71 19.40
CA LYS A 164 -16.25 -7.40 20.81
C LYS A 164 -17.03 -8.31 21.76
N GLU A 165 -18.29 -8.60 21.45
CA GLU A 165 -19.11 -9.49 22.25
C GLU A 165 -18.55 -10.91 22.25
N GLU A 166 -18.11 -11.42 21.09
CA GLU A 166 -17.48 -12.74 20.99
C GLU A 166 -16.18 -12.85 21.79
N VAL A 167 -15.34 -11.82 21.78
CA VAL A 167 -14.06 -11.83 22.52
C VAL A 167 -14.20 -11.44 23.99
N LYS A 168 -15.36 -10.95 24.43
CA LYS A 168 -15.61 -10.57 25.83
C LYS A 168 -15.46 -11.76 26.78
N GLU A 169 -15.86 -12.94 26.34
CA GLU A 169 -15.68 -14.18 27.09
C GLU A 169 -14.20 -14.48 27.38
N LEU A 170 -13.30 -14.15 26.45
CA LEU A 170 -11.86 -14.33 26.61
C LEU A 170 -11.30 -13.40 27.69
N VAL A 171 -11.79 -12.17 27.73
CA VAL A 171 -11.42 -11.17 28.76
C VAL A 171 -11.86 -11.65 30.14
N ASP A 172 -13.12 -12.10 30.26
CA ASP A 172 -13.67 -12.57 31.53
C ASP A 172 -12.88 -13.78 32.06
N TYR A 173 -12.44 -14.68 31.16
CA TYR A 173 -11.57 -15.78 31.54
C TYR A 173 -10.19 -15.33 32.01
N LEU A 174 -9.51 -14.46 31.26
CA LEU A 174 -8.19 -13.98 31.64
C LEU A 174 -8.21 -13.22 32.98
N ARG A 175 -9.33 -12.58 33.32
CA ARG A 175 -9.54 -11.93 34.63
C ARG A 175 -9.85 -12.92 35.76
N ASP A 176 -10.71 -13.93 35.53
CA ASP A 176 -11.04 -14.95 36.53
C ASP A 176 -11.11 -16.36 35.91
N PRO A 177 -9.95 -17.05 35.77
CA PRO A 177 -9.91 -18.40 35.22
C PRO A 177 -10.68 -19.43 36.05
N SER A 178 -10.80 -19.19 37.36
CA SER A 178 -11.37 -20.14 38.32
C SER A 178 -12.87 -20.35 38.11
N LYS A 179 -13.57 -19.31 37.63
CA LYS A 179 -15.01 -19.34 37.36
C LYS A 179 -15.36 -20.36 36.26
N PHE A 180 -14.53 -20.47 35.23
CA PHE A 180 -14.75 -21.37 34.10
C PHE A 180 -14.29 -22.81 34.40
N GLN A 181 -13.17 -22.96 35.10
CA GLN A 181 -12.65 -24.28 35.52
C GLN A 181 -13.62 -25.03 36.45
N LYS A 182 -14.28 -24.32 37.38
CA LYS A 182 -15.27 -24.91 38.30
C LYS A 182 -16.48 -25.52 37.58
N LEU A 183 -16.81 -25.02 36.40
CA LEU A 183 -17.93 -25.48 35.59
C LEU A 183 -17.52 -26.53 34.54
N GLY A 184 -16.23 -26.91 34.49
CA GLY A 184 -15.70 -27.86 33.51
C GLY A 184 -15.62 -27.29 32.09
N GLY A 185 -15.72 -25.97 31.94
CA GLY A 185 -15.60 -25.30 30.65
C GLY A 185 -14.17 -25.39 30.11
N LYS A 186 -14.01 -25.85 28.87
CA LYS A 186 -12.75 -25.78 28.12
C LYS A 186 -12.76 -24.51 27.28
N ILE A 187 -11.62 -23.83 27.25
CA ILE A 187 -11.49 -22.54 26.57
C ILE A 187 -10.75 -22.74 25.26
N PRO A 188 -11.09 -21.95 24.23
CA PRO A 188 -10.35 -21.94 23.00
C PRO A 188 -8.89 -21.59 23.27
N THR A 189 -8.00 -22.52 22.93
CA THR A 189 -6.55 -22.35 23.03
C THR A 189 -6.06 -21.33 22.00
N GLY A 190 -6.80 -21.16 20.89
CA GLY A 190 -6.48 -20.21 19.85
C GLY A 190 -7.70 -19.55 19.22
N VAL A 191 -7.56 -18.26 18.93
CA VAL A 191 -8.58 -17.45 18.25
C VAL A 191 -8.01 -16.90 16.97
N LEU A 192 -8.67 -17.15 15.84
CA LEU A 192 -8.32 -16.59 14.54
C LEU A 192 -9.23 -15.39 14.23
N MET A 193 -8.64 -14.20 14.17
CA MET A 193 -9.29 -12.99 13.70
C MET A 193 -9.18 -12.90 12.18
N VAL A 194 -10.33 -12.92 11.51
CA VAL A 194 -10.43 -12.93 10.05
C VAL A 194 -11.09 -11.65 9.58
N GLY A 195 -10.51 -10.99 8.57
CA GLY A 195 -11.21 -9.90 7.88
C GLY A 195 -10.28 -9.06 7.03
N PRO A 196 -10.81 -8.08 6.28
CA PRO A 196 -10.03 -7.22 5.41
C PRO A 196 -8.91 -6.46 6.16
N PRO A 197 -7.86 -5.99 5.45
CA PRO A 197 -6.84 -5.16 6.07
C PRO A 197 -7.46 -3.86 6.62
N GLY A 198 -6.87 -3.31 7.68
CA GLY A 198 -7.30 -2.02 8.24
C GLY A 198 -8.59 -2.04 9.08
N THR A 199 -9.21 -3.19 9.31
CA THR A 199 -10.43 -3.31 10.17
C THR A 199 -10.16 -3.31 11.67
N GLY A 200 -8.89 -3.20 12.08
CA GLY A 200 -8.52 -3.08 13.49
C GLY A 200 -8.32 -4.40 14.23
N LYS A 201 -8.05 -5.52 13.56
CA LYS A 201 -7.71 -6.83 14.18
C LYS A 201 -6.63 -6.72 15.26
N THR A 202 -5.49 -6.10 14.92
CA THR A 202 -4.37 -5.86 15.86
C THR A 202 -4.75 -4.91 17.00
N LEU A 203 -5.66 -3.96 16.74
CA LEU A 203 -6.15 -3.03 17.77
C LEU A 203 -7.10 -3.75 18.74
N LEU A 204 -8.00 -4.61 18.23
CA LEU A 204 -8.91 -5.42 19.04
C LEU A 204 -8.12 -6.40 19.92
N ALA A 205 -7.11 -7.09 19.39
CA ALA A 205 -6.25 -7.96 20.19
C ALA A 205 -5.54 -7.22 21.33
N LYS A 206 -5.03 -6.01 21.07
CA LYS A 206 -4.44 -5.15 22.12
C LYS A 206 -5.48 -4.69 23.15
N ALA A 207 -6.70 -4.40 22.71
CA ALA A 207 -7.79 -4.01 23.59
C ALA A 207 -8.24 -5.15 24.51
N ILE A 208 -8.25 -6.40 24.03
CA ILE A 208 -8.49 -7.60 24.85
C ILE A 208 -7.45 -7.69 25.98
N ALA A 209 -6.17 -7.51 25.64
CA ALA A 209 -5.08 -7.53 26.63
C ALA A 209 -5.19 -6.39 27.65
N GLY A 210 -5.50 -5.17 27.20
CA GLY A 210 -5.68 -4.01 28.07
C GLY A 210 -6.90 -4.12 28.98
N GLU A 211 -8.00 -4.70 28.48
CA GLU A 211 -9.19 -4.97 29.29
C GLU A 211 -8.91 -6.08 30.31
N ALA A 212 -8.25 -7.17 29.90
CA ALA A 212 -7.88 -8.26 30.80
C ALA A 212 -6.75 -7.89 31.78
N LYS A 213 -5.97 -6.84 31.50
CA LYS A 213 -4.75 -6.43 32.22
C LYS A 213 -3.73 -7.57 32.29
N VAL A 214 -3.41 -8.16 31.14
CA VAL A 214 -2.39 -9.22 31.04
C VAL A 214 -1.28 -8.82 30.06
N PRO A 215 -0.07 -9.39 30.16
CA PRO A 215 1.01 -9.14 29.21
C PRO A 215 0.62 -9.51 27.77
N PHE A 216 1.10 -8.73 26.81
CA PHE A 216 0.83 -8.91 25.38
C PHE A 216 2.12 -9.12 24.60
N PHE A 217 2.28 -10.30 24.02
CA PHE A 217 3.35 -10.63 23.11
C PHE A 217 2.88 -10.39 21.68
N THR A 218 3.65 -9.64 20.89
CA THR A 218 3.32 -9.41 19.47
C THR A 218 4.48 -9.82 18.57
N ILE A 219 4.15 -10.56 17.51
CA ILE A 219 5.06 -11.02 16.46
C ILE A 219 4.35 -11.02 15.11
N SER A 220 5.07 -10.72 14.02
CA SER A 220 4.54 -10.92 12.67
C SER A 220 4.82 -12.35 12.21
N GLY A 221 3.89 -12.95 11.48
CA GLY A 221 4.07 -14.24 10.82
C GLY A 221 5.28 -14.25 9.90
N SER A 222 5.60 -13.10 9.29
CA SER A 222 6.79 -12.93 8.46
C SER A 222 8.11 -13.08 9.23
N ASP A 223 8.13 -12.78 10.53
CA ASP A 223 9.34 -12.90 11.39
C ASP A 223 9.75 -14.36 11.60
N PHE A 224 8.86 -15.31 11.29
CA PHE A 224 9.13 -16.74 11.36
C PHE A 224 9.72 -17.31 10.08
N VAL A 225 9.64 -16.58 8.95
CA VAL A 225 10.15 -17.02 7.65
C VAL A 225 11.55 -16.48 7.43
N GLU A 226 12.55 -17.34 7.44
CA GLU A 226 13.96 -16.99 7.28
C GLU A 226 14.65 -17.89 6.25
N MET A 227 15.81 -17.46 5.73
CA MET A 227 16.58 -18.24 4.75
C MET A 227 17.21 -19.52 5.34
N PHE A 228 17.28 -19.63 6.66
CA PHE A 228 17.93 -20.74 7.36
C PHE A 228 16.91 -21.71 7.92
N VAL A 229 16.99 -22.97 7.48
CA VAL A 229 16.13 -24.07 7.95
C VAL A 229 16.23 -24.21 9.47
N GLY A 230 15.09 -24.34 10.14
CA GLY A 230 14.99 -24.55 11.59
C GLY A 230 15.07 -23.29 12.47
N VAL A 231 15.42 -22.13 11.93
CA VAL A 231 15.43 -20.87 12.69
C VAL A 231 14.01 -20.46 13.09
N GLY A 232 13.05 -20.51 12.16
CA GLY A 232 11.65 -20.22 12.45
C GLY A 232 11.09 -21.11 13.56
N ALA A 233 11.29 -22.43 13.47
CA ALA A 233 10.89 -23.38 14.50
C ALA A 233 11.53 -23.09 15.88
N SER A 234 12.82 -22.72 15.93
CA SER A 234 13.45 -22.33 17.20
C SER A 234 12.82 -21.09 17.83
N ARG A 235 12.45 -20.09 17.01
CA ARG A 235 11.79 -18.86 17.48
C ARG A 235 10.40 -19.14 18.03
N VAL A 236 9.65 -20.03 17.39
CA VAL A 236 8.34 -20.49 17.87
C VAL A 236 8.49 -21.07 19.28
N ARG A 237 9.43 -22.00 19.49
CA ARG A 237 9.69 -22.59 20.82
C ARG A 237 10.03 -21.53 21.87
N ASP A 238 11.02 -20.68 21.60
CA ASP A 238 11.45 -19.64 22.54
C ASP A 238 10.32 -18.64 22.87
N MET A 239 9.47 -18.31 21.90
CA MET A 239 8.29 -17.47 22.13
C MET A 239 7.32 -18.14 23.12
N PHE A 240 7.00 -19.42 22.89
CA PHE A 240 6.09 -20.17 23.76
C PHE A 240 6.67 -20.39 25.16
N ASP A 241 7.97 -20.65 25.28
CA ASP A 241 8.67 -20.76 26.57
C ASP A 241 8.67 -19.45 27.35
N GLN A 242 8.77 -18.30 26.67
CA GLN A 242 8.67 -16.99 27.30
C GLN A 242 7.24 -16.68 27.74
N ALA A 243 6.24 -17.04 26.92
CA ALA A 243 4.83 -16.87 27.28
C ALA A 243 4.45 -17.70 28.51
N LYS A 244 4.93 -18.95 28.61
CA LYS A 244 4.75 -19.84 29.78
C LYS A 244 5.27 -19.23 31.07
N LYS A 245 6.37 -18.48 31.03
CA LYS A 245 6.93 -17.79 32.21
C LYS A 245 6.15 -16.54 32.63
N SER A 246 5.36 -15.97 31.72
CA SER A 246 4.61 -14.73 31.90
C SER A 246 3.09 -14.96 31.94
N ALA A 247 2.65 -16.20 32.13
CA ALA A 247 1.24 -16.56 32.18
C ALA A 247 0.55 -15.98 33.45
N PRO A 248 -0.71 -15.53 33.36
CA PRO A 248 -1.57 -15.50 32.17
C PRO A 248 -1.17 -14.40 31.18
N CYS A 249 -1.16 -14.70 29.87
CA CYS A 249 -0.78 -13.72 28.84
C CYS A 249 -1.44 -14.01 27.48
N ILE A 250 -1.33 -13.05 26.56
CA ILE A 250 -1.81 -13.17 25.19
C ILE A 250 -0.62 -13.18 24.23
N ILE A 251 -0.61 -14.15 23.31
CA ILE A 251 0.31 -14.18 22.16
C ILE A 251 -0.45 -13.74 20.92
N PHE A 252 -0.06 -12.64 20.31
CA PHE A 252 -0.63 -12.13 19.08
C PHE A 252 0.30 -12.33 17.88
N ILE A 253 -0.17 -13.08 16.88
CA ILE A 253 0.52 -13.35 15.62
C ILE A 253 -0.21 -12.65 14.48
N ASP A 254 0.36 -11.57 13.96
CA ASP A 254 -0.18 -10.89 12.78
C ASP A 254 0.23 -11.62 11.49
N GLU A 255 -0.54 -11.52 10.41
CA GLU A 255 -0.20 -12.14 9.11
C GLU A 255 0.19 -13.63 9.20
N ILE A 256 -0.60 -14.42 9.92
CA ILE A 256 -0.33 -15.86 10.12
C ILE A 256 -0.24 -16.62 8.79
N ASP A 257 -0.84 -16.12 7.71
CA ASP A 257 -0.76 -16.67 6.35
C ASP A 257 0.65 -16.68 5.74
N ALA A 258 1.61 -15.94 6.32
CA ALA A 258 3.02 -16.04 5.94
C ALA A 258 3.61 -17.43 6.20
N VAL A 259 3.25 -18.05 7.34
CA VAL A 259 3.72 -19.38 7.78
C VAL A 259 2.65 -20.46 7.68
N GLY A 260 1.37 -20.10 7.76
CA GLY A 260 0.24 -21.01 7.82
C GLY A 260 -0.31 -21.43 6.47
N ARG A 261 0.38 -21.13 5.35
CA ARG A 261 -0.14 -21.37 4.01
C ARG A 261 -0.19 -22.87 3.66
N GLN A 262 -1.22 -23.29 2.91
CA GLN A 262 -1.36 -24.68 2.44
C GLN A 262 -0.15 -25.19 1.65
N ARG A 263 0.20 -26.45 1.89
CA ARG A 263 1.31 -27.18 1.25
C ARG A 263 1.11 -27.29 -0.27
N GLY A 264 2.21 -27.22 -1.03
CA GLY A 264 2.23 -27.62 -2.45
C GLY A 264 2.02 -26.54 -3.52
N ALA A 265 1.97 -25.24 -3.19
CA ALA A 265 1.75 -24.17 -4.19
C ALA A 265 3.02 -23.56 -4.82
N GLY A 266 4.22 -24.12 -4.59
CA GLY A 266 5.47 -23.54 -5.10
C GLY A 266 6.47 -24.61 -5.56
N LEU A 267 6.80 -24.64 -6.85
CA LEU A 267 7.95 -25.38 -7.35
C LEU A 267 9.23 -24.66 -6.90
N GLY A 268 9.83 -25.07 -5.79
CA GLY A 268 11.11 -24.54 -5.30
C GLY A 268 11.28 -24.76 -3.80
N GLY A 269 12.49 -25.15 -3.38
CA GLY A 269 12.85 -25.64 -2.03
C GLY A 269 12.75 -24.65 -0.86
N GLY A 270 11.78 -23.72 -0.88
CA GLY A 270 11.38 -22.90 0.27
C GLY A 270 10.22 -23.49 1.09
N HIS A 271 9.76 -24.70 0.78
CA HIS A 271 8.70 -25.38 1.53
C HIS A 271 9.19 -25.90 2.89
N ASP A 272 10.41 -26.44 2.97
CA ASP A 272 10.86 -27.19 4.14
C ASP A 272 10.93 -26.34 5.43
N GLU A 273 11.36 -25.07 5.33
CA GLU A 273 11.48 -24.18 6.49
C GLU A 273 10.12 -23.71 7.01
N ARG A 274 9.21 -23.36 6.09
CA ARG A 274 7.84 -22.94 6.44
C ARG A 274 7.06 -24.10 7.03
N GLU A 275 7.16 -25.28 6.43
CA GLU A 275 6.51 -26.49 6.93
C GLU A 275 7.04 -26.90 8.31
N GLN A 276 8.36 -26.84 8.52
CA GLN A 276 8.94 -27.12 9.83
C GLN A 276 8.46 -26.14 10.90
N THR A 277 8.39 -24.86 10.57
CA THR A 277 7.95 -23.81 11.48
C THR A 277 6.46 -23.91 11.80
N LEU A 278 5.63 -24.21 10.79
CA LEU A 278 4.21 -24.50 10.95
C LEU A 278 4.00 -25.71 11.86
N ASN A 279 4.66 -26.83 11.58
CA ASN A 279 4.53 -28.05 12.40
C ASN A 279 4.98 -27.80 13.85
N GLN A 280 6.03 -27.02 14.08
CA GLN A 280 6.44 -26.63 15.43
C GLN A 280 5.34 -25.82 16.13
N MET A 281 4.71 -24.87 15.44
CA MET A 281 3.59 -24.10 16.01
C MET A 281 2.43 -25.01 16.40
N LEU A 282 2.09 -26.00 15.56
CA LEU A 282 1.06 -26.99 15.87
C LEU A 282 1.40 -27.81 17.12
N VAL A 283 2.66 -28.24 17.27
CA VAL A 283 3.13 -29.00 18.44
C VAL A 283 3.05 -28.15 19.71
N GLU A 284 3.45 -26.88 19.67
CA GLU A 284 3.33 -25.99 20.83
C GLU A 284 1.88 -25.71 21.21
N MET A 285 0.99 -25.54 20.22
CA MET A 285 -0.46 -25.34 20.47
C MET A 285 -1.14 -26.59 21.06
N ASP A 286 -0.81 -27.78 20.56
CA ASP A 286 -1.35 -29.04 21.08
C ASP A 286 -0.72 -29.40 22.45
N GLY A 287 0.44 -28.81 22.78
CA GLY A 287 1.19 -29.03 24.01
C GLY A 287 0.65 -28.30 25.25
N PHE A 288 -0.37 -27.46 25.11
CA PHE A 288 -1.04 -26.84 26.24
C PHE A 288 -2.03 -27.79 26.90
N GLU A 289 -1.72 -28.23 28.11
CA GLU A 289 -2.76 -28.66 29.04
C GLU A 289 -3.56 -27.41 29.38
N GLY A 290 -4.88 -27.39 29.11
CA GLY A 290 -5.76 -26.19 29.09
C GLY A 290 -5.87 -25.35 30.38
N ASN A 291 -4.91 -25.42 31.29
CA ASN A 291 -4.83 -24.76 32.59
C ASN A 291 -3.73 -23.66 32.67
N GLU A 292 -2.91 -23.45 31.64
CA GLU A 292 -1.79 -22.49 31.70
C GLU A 292 -2.21 -21.02 31.50
N GLY A 293 -3.48 -20.71 31.21
CA GLY A 293 -3.95 -19.31 31.10
C GLY A 293 -3.35 -18.51 29.95
N ILE A 294 -2.89 -19.18 28.89
CA ILE A 294 -2.29 -18.59 27.69
C ILE A 294 -3.31 -18.65 26.55
N ILE A 295 -3.52 -17.53 25.86
CA ILE A 295 -4.41 -17.46 24.68
C ILE A 295 -3.59 -17.02 23.47
N VAL A 296 -3.66 -17.79 22.39
CA VAL A 296 -3.03 -17.46 21.11
C VAL A 296 -4.06 -16.78 20.20
N ILE A 297 -3.83 -15.52 19.82
CA ILE A 297 -4.65 -14.79 18.86
C ILE A 297 -3.85 -14.64 17.56
N ALA A 298 -4.38 -15.12 16.44
CA ALA A 298 -3.80 -14.90 15.13
C ALA A 298 -4.68 -14.01 14.27
N ALA A 299 -4.10 -13.18 13.41
CA ALA A 299 -4.83 -12.36 12.45
C ALA A 299 -4.45 -12.73 11.01
N THR A 300 -5.46 -12.80 10.13
CA THR A 300 -5.23 -12.96 8.69
C THR A 300 -6.24 -12.15 7.87
N ASN A 301 -5.81 -11.74 6.68
CA ASN A 301 -6.70 -11.20 5.65
C ASN A 301 -7.18 -12.28 4.67
N ARG A 302 -6.59 -13.49 4.73
CA ARG A 302 -6.77 -14.57 3.77
C ARG A 302 -6.97 -15.92 4.47
N PRO A 303 -8.15 -16.18 5.03
CA PRO A 303 -8.43 -17.45 5.69
C PRO A 303 -8.40 -18.63 4.71
N ASP A 304 -8.67 -18.38 3.43
CA ASP A 304 -8.75 -19.34 2.34
C ASP A 304 -7.42 -20.04 2.02
N VAL A 305 -6.29 -19.38 2.26
CA VAL A 305 -4.96 -19.93 1.96
C VAL A 305 -4.35 -20.72 3.12
N LEU A 306 -4.99 -20.72 4.29
CA LEU A 306 -4.46 -21.35 5.49
C LEU A 306 -4.57 -22.88 5.43
N ASP A 307 -3.60 -23.56 6.03
CA ASP A 307 -3.62 -25.01 6.23
C ASP A 307 -4.80 -25.38 7.14
N PRO A 308 -5.75 -26.23 6.69
CA PRO A 308 -6.88 -26.68 7.49
C PRO A 308 -6.48 -27.32 8.83
N ALA A 309 -5.23 -27.80 8.96
CA ALA A 309 -4.69 -28.30 10.21
C ALA A 309 -4.68 -27.23 11.32
N LEU A 310 -4.51 -25.94 10.99
CA LEU A 310 -4.55 -24.84 11.96
C LEU A 310 -5.95 -24.60 12.53
N LEU A 311 -6.99 -24.90 11.74
CA LEU A 311 -8.40 -24.64 12.07
C LEU A 311 -9.06 -25.81 12.82
N ARG A 312 -8.30 -26.84 13.20
CA ARG A 312 -8.84 -28.00 13.92
C ARG A 312 -9.08 -27.67 15.39
N PRO A 313 -10.08 -28.29 16.04
CA PRO A 313 -10.31 -28.15 17.47
C PRO A 313 -9.04 -28.40 18.29
N GLY A 314 -8.75 -27.52 19.27
CA GLY A 314 -7.52 -27.53 20.06
C GLY A 314 -6.41 -26.60 19.54
N ARG A 315 -6.60 -25.97 18.38
CA ARG A 315 -5.69 -24.97 17.79
C ARG A 315 -6.41 -23.63 17.63
N PHE A 316 -6.69 -23.19 16.41
CA PHE A 316 -7.58 -22.05 16.18
C PHE A 316 -9.02 -22.55 16.02
N ASP A 317 -9.60 -22.94 17.15
CA ASP A 317 -10.94 -23.51 17.22
C ASP A 317 -12.04 -22.43 17.20
N ARG A 318 -11.72 -21.19 17.57
CA ARG A 318 -12.62 -20.05 17.42
C ARG A 318 -12.18 -19.13 16.29
N GLN A 319 -13.13 -18.76 15.43
CA GLN A 319 -12.94 -17.75 14.39
C GLN A 319 -13.81 -16.54 14.69
N VAL A 320 -13.19 -15.37 14.73
CA VAL A 320 -13.88 -14.10 14.97
C VAL A 320 -13.74 -13.26 13.70
N VAL A 321 -14.87 -12.90 13.09
CA VAL A 321 -14.88 -12.11 11.86
C VAL A 321 -14.88 -10.62 12.21
N VAL A 322 -13.84 -9.91 11.78
CA VAL A 322 -13.69 -8.45 11.93
C VAL A 322 -13.84 -7.81 10.56
N GLY A 323 -15.11 -7.61 10.17
CA GLY A 323 -15.51 -7.06 8.88
C GLY A 323 -15.28 -5.55 8.73
N LEU A 324 -15.68 -5.01 7.58
CA LEU A 324 -15.76 -3.57 7.37
C LEU A 324 -16.89 -2.98 8.24
N PRO A 325 -16.68 -1.78 8.81
CA PRO A 325 -17.70 -1.13 9.64
C PRO A 325 -18.91 -0.65 8.82
N ASP A 326 -20.08 -0.73 9.44
CA ASP A 326 -21.32 -0.14 8.93
C ASP A 326 -21.34 1.39 9.10
N VAL A 327 -22.35 2.10 8.58
CA VAL A 327 -22.47 3.57 8.70
C VAL A 327 -22.30 4.05 10.15
N ARG A 328 -22.94 3.36 11.12
CA ARG A 328 -22.88 3.74 12.54
C ARG A 328 -21.50 3.47 13.13
N GLY A 329 -20.89 2.33 12.80
CA GLY A 329 -19.53 1.98 13.16
C GLY A 329 -18.52 2.98 12.60
N ARG A 330 -18.65 3.40 11.34
CA ARG A 330 -17.82 4.44 10.72
C ARG A 330 -17.94 5.76 11.47
N GLU A 331 -19.15 6.17 11.84
CA GLU A 331 -19.38 7.37 12.65
C GLU A 331 -18.68 7.29 14.02
N GLN A 332 -18.78 6.15 14.71
CA GLN A 332 -18.13 5.93 16.00
C GLN A 332 -16.60 5.93 15.87
N ILE A 333 -16.06 5.24 14.86
CA ILE A 333 -14.61 5.22 14.57
C ILE A 333 -14.11 6.64 14.28
N LEU A 334 -14.82 7.40 13.44
CA LEU A 334 -14.51 8.80 13.18
C LEU A 334 -14.47 9.59 14.47
N LYS A 335 -15.47 9.46 15.35
CA LYS A 335 -15.49 10.15 16.66
C LYS A 335 -14.28 9.81 17.52
N VAL A 336 -13.83 8.55 17.54
CA VAL A 336 -12.62 8.14 18.28
C VAL A 336 -11.37 8.85 17.77
N HIS A 337 -11.19 8.91 16.45
CA HIS A 337 -10.03 9.57 15.85
C HIS A 337 -10.11 11.11 15.90
N MET A 338 -11.32 11.66 15.77
CA MET A 338 -11.63 13.08 15.85
C MET A 338 -11.29 13.69 17.22
N ARG A 339 -11.38 12.92 18.32
CA ARG A 339 -10.98 13.38 19.67
C ARG A 339 -9.52 13.85 19.77
N ARG A 340 -8.66 13.43 18.84
CA ARG A 340 -7.22 13.77 18.85
C ARG A 340 -6.90 15.05 18.08
N VAL A 341 -7.89 15.66 17.43
CA VAL A 341 -7.73 16.80 16.52
C VAL A 341 -8.65 17.94 16.95
N PRO A 342 -8.22 19.21 16.90
CA PRO A 342 -9.09 20.35 17.16
C PRO A 342 -10.10 20.52 16.01
N LEU A 343 -11.39 20.44 16.30
CA LEU A 343 -12.47 20.51 15.32
C LEU A 343 -13.23 21.84 15.44
N ALA A 344 -13.79 22.30 14.32
CA ALA A 344 -14.79 23.37 14.31
C ALA A 344 -16.21 22.81 14.53
N ASP A 345 -17.15 23.68 14.92
CA ASP A 345 -18.53 23.32 15.28
C ASP A 345 -19.37 22.84 14.09
N ASP A 346 -18.91 23.06 12.85
CA ASP A 346 -19.58 22.66 11.61
C ASP A 346 -19.35 21.19 11.22
N VAL A 347 -18.45 20.47 11.90
CA VAL A 347 -18.07 19.10 11.56
C VAL A 347 -19.17 18.10 11.93
N ASN A 348 -19.72 17.43 10.91
CA ASN A 348 -20.72 16.38 11.09
C ASN A 348 -20.18 14.99 10.71
N ALA A 349 -19.85 14.19 11.73
CA ALA A 349 -19.33 12.83 11.55
C ALA A 349 -20.30 11.89 10.81
N ALA A 350 -21.61 12.03 11.00
CA ALA A 350 -22.62 11.19 10.34
C ALA A 350 -22.69 11.44 8.83
N LEU A 351 -22.43 12.67 8.39
CA LEU A 351 -22.35 12.99 6.96
C LEU A 351 -21.10 12.39 6.32
N ILE A 352 -19.95 12.47 7.00
CA ILE A 352 -18.69 11.87 6.54
C ILE A 352 -18.79 10.35 6.48
N ALA A 353 -19.40 9.72 7.49
CA ALA A 353 -19.59 8.27 7.56
C ALA A 353 -20.43 7.73 6.39
N ARG A 354 -21.50 8.45 6.00
CA ARG A 354 -22.28 8.11 4.79
C ARG A 354 -21.48 8.28 3.51
N GLY A 355 -20.62 9.30 3.45
CA GLY A 355 -19.79 9.61 2.28
C GLY A 355 -18.56 8.73 2.12
N THR A 356 -18.33 7.78 3.03
CA THR A 356 -17.17 6.88 3.05
C THR A 356 -17.58 5.40 3.03
N PRO A 357 -18.46 4.97 2.10
CA PRO A 357 -18.87 3.57 2.03
C PRO A 357 -17.68 2.66 1.76
N GLY A 358 -17.62 1.52 2.45
CA GLY A 358 -16.55 0.54 2.31
C GLY A 358 -15.21 0.93 2.94
N PHE A 359 -15.09 2.11 3.57
CA PHE A 359 -13.84 2.50 4.24
C PHE A 359 -13.59 1.61 5.46
N SER A 360 -12.34 1.15 5.60
CA SER A 360 -11.88 0.47 6.80
C SER A 360 -11.62 1.48 7.93
N GLY A 361 -11.45 0.99 9.17
CA GLY A 361 -11.09 1.85 10.29
C GLY A 361 -9.76 2.59 10.07
N ALA A 362 -8.81 1.96 9.39
CA ALA A 362 -7.55 2.58 8.99
C ALA A 362 -7.75 3.70 7.95
N ASP A 363 -8.65 3.52 6.99
CA ASP A 363 -8.96 4.55 5.99
C ASP A 363 -9.61 5.77 6.62
N LEU A 364 -10.50 5.56 7.60
CA LEU A 364 -11.13 6.65 8.37
C LEU A 364 -10.10 7.39 9.24
N ALA A 365 -9.17 6.67 9.86
CA ALA A 365 -8.07 7.29 10.59
C ALA A 365 -7.19 8.14 9.67
N ASN A 366 -6.92 7.64 8.45
CA ASN A 366 -6.17 8.37 7.44
C ASN A 366 -6.94 9.61 6.94
N LEU A 367 -8.27 9.52 6.80
CA LEU A 367 -9.13 10.65 6.41
C LEU A 367 -9.04 11.79 7.44
N VAL A 368 -9.13 11.48 8.73
CA VAL A 368 -8.98 12.48 9.80
C VAL A 368 -7.58 13.12 9.76
N ASN A 369 -6.54 12.31 9.54
CA ASN A 369 -5.17 12.80 9.43
C ASN A 369 -4.98 13.71 8.20
N GLU A 370 -5.52 13.34 7.05
CA GLU A 370 -5.47 14.16 5.83
C GLU A 370 -6.23 15.48 5.98
N ALA A 371 -7.38 15.48 6.67
CA ALA A 371 -8.11 16.71 6.98
C ALA A 371 -7.26 17.65 7.85
N ALA A 372 -6.60 17.12 8.88
CA ALA A 372 -5.69 17.89 9.72
C ALA A 372 -4.49 18.45 8.93
N LEU A 373 -3.94 17.68 7.99
CA LEU A 373 -2.86 18.14 7.10
C LEU A 373 -3.32 19.26 6.17
N PHE A 374 -4.54 19.21 5.65
CA PHE A 374 -5.11 20.31 4.86
C PHE A 374 -5.24 21.59 5.69
N SER A 375 -5.79 21.50 6.90
CA SER A 375 -5.89 22.65 7.80
C SER A 375 -4.51 23.22 8.15
N ALA A 376 -3.52 22.35 8.41
CA ALA A 376 -2.16 22.77 8.71
C ALA A 376 -1.49 23.50 7.52
N ARG A 377 -1.70 23.04 6.29
CA ARG A 377 -1.18 23.70 5.07
C ARG A 377 -1.78 25.10 4.87
N GLU A 378 -3.03 25.29 5.25
CA GLU A 378 -3.72 26.58 5.19
C GLU A 378 -3.50 27.42 6.46
N ASN A 379 -2.60 27.02 7.37
CA ASN A 379 -2.31 27.67 8.65
C ASN A 379 -3.56 27.88 9.54
N ARG A 380 -4.56 26.99 9.44
CA ARG A 380 -5.76 27.03 10.28
C ARG A 380 -5.50 26.34 11.62
N ARG A 381 -6.14 26.85 12.69
CA ARG A 381 -6.02 26.30 14.06
C ARG A 381 -7.00 25.16 14.34
N VAL A 382 -8.10 25.09 13.60
CA VAL A 382 -9.17 24.10 13.74
C VAL A 382 -9.46 23.46 12.39
N VAL A 383 -9.89 22.21 12.40
CA VAL A 383 -10.29 21.46 11.20
C VAL A 383 -11.79 21.61 11.00
N SER A 384 -12.20 22.18 9.87
CA SER A 384 -13.60 22.39 9.50
C SER A 384 -14.13 21.28 8.60
N MET A 385 -15.45 21.25 8.39
CA MET A 385 -16.09 20.28 7.49
C MET A 385 -15.53 20.36 6.06
N ALA A 386 -15.11 21.55 5.61
CA ALA A 386 -14.51 21.74 4.30
C ALA A 386 -13.19 20.96 4.12
N GLU A 387 -12.37 20.84 5.16
CA GLU A 387 -11.13 20.05 5.09
C GLU A 387 -11.40 18.54 5.12
N PHE A 388 -12.44 18.10 5.84
CA PHE A 388 -12.90 16.71 5.79
C PHE A 388 -13.41 16.33 4.40
N GLU A 389 -14.18 17.21 3.75
CA GLU A 389 -14.64 17.00 2.37
C GLU A 389 -13.45 16.95 1.39
N LYS A 390 -12.48 17.88 1.50
CA LYS A 390 -11.24 17.85 0.68
C LYS A 390 -10.44 16.56 0.90
N ALA A 391 -10.33 16.10 2.15
CA ALA A 391 -9.62 14.86 2.50
C ALA A 391 -10.30 13.63 1.93
N LYS A 392 -11.63 13.54 2.06
CA LYS A 392 -12.45 12.50 1.45
C LYS A 392 -12.27 12.45 -0.07
N ASP A 393 -12.40 13.60 -0.73
CA ASP A 393 -12.24 13.69 -2.19
C ASP A 393 -10.83 13.25 -2.61
N LYS A 394 -9.78 13.65 -1.86
CA LYS A 394 -8.40 13.23 -2.12
C LYS A 394 -8.20 11.72 -1.99
N ILE A 395 -8.77 11.09 -0.96
CA ILE A 395 -8.61 9.64 -0.73
C ILE A 395 -9.37 8.85 -1.79
N MET A 396 -10.59 9.26 -2.12
CA MET A 396 -11.43 8.52 -3.07
C MET A 396 -11.00 8.71 -4.53
N MET A 397 -10.60 9.93 -4.91
CA MET A 397 -10.40 10.31 -6.32
C MET A 397 -8.96 10.68 -6.65
N GLY A 398 -8.10 10.80 -5.65
CA GLY A 398 -6.74 11.30 -5.79
C GLY A 398 -6.65 12.83 -5.66
N ALA A 399 -5.42 13.33 -5.72
CA ALA A 399 -5.15 14.75 -5.58
C ALA A 399 -5.73 15.58 -6.74
N GLU A 400 -6.17 16.80 -6.41
CA GLU A 400 -6.64 17.79 -7.37
C GLU A 400 -5.50 18.25 -8.29
N ARG A 401 -5.74 18.25 -9.61
CA ARG A 401 -4.72 18.58 -10.61
C ARG A 401 -4.79 20.05 -11.03
N ARG A 402 -4.40 20.95 -10.12
CA ARG A 402 -4.38 22.41 -10.38
C ARG A 402 -3.53 22.85 -11.56
N SER A 403 -2.52 22.08 -11.94
CA SER A 403 -1.64 22.38 -13.08
C SER A 403 -2.22 21.96 -14.44
N MET A 404 -3.31 21.21 -14.47
CA MET A 404 -3.92 20.76 -15.72
C MET A 404 -4.87 21.84 -16.23
N VAL A 405 -4.40 22.60 -17.23
CA VAL A 405 -5.23 23.60 -17.91
C VAL A 405 -6.08 22.87 -18.95
N MET A 406 -7.36 22.67 -18.65
CA MET A 406 -8.35 22.19 -19.62
C MET A 406 -8.76 23.32 -20.56
N LYS A 407 -8.99 23.01 -21.83
CA LYS A 407 -9.63 23.97 -22.74
C LYS A 407 -11.07 24.20 -22.29
N GLU A 408 -11.58 25.40 -22.51
CA GLU A 408 -12.96 25.75 -22.15
C GLU A 408 -13.99 24.80 -22.80
N SER A 409 -13.74 24.36 -24.04
CA SER A 409 -14.56 23.36 -24.73
C SER A 409 -14.54 21.97 -24.08
N GLU A 410 -13.41 21.56 -23.48
CA GLU A 410 -13.29 20.29 -22.77
C GLU A 410 -13.97 20.37 -21.41
N LYS A 411 -13.85 21.52 -20.74
CA LYS A 411 -14.56 21.83 -19.49
C LYS A 411 -16.07 21.84 -19.70
N GLU A 412 -16.54 22.43 -20.80
CA GLU A 412 -17.96 22.45 -21.18
C GLU A 412 -18.49 21.04 -21.47
N MET A 413 -17.74 20.24 -22.25
CA MET A 413 -18.11 18.85 -22.53
C MET A 413 -18.21 18.03 -21.24
N THR A 414 -17.25 18.20 -20.33
CA THR A 414 -17.26 17.56 -19.00
C THR A 414 -18.47 18.02 -18.18
N ALA A 415 -18.84 19.31 -18.23
CA ALA A 415 -20.01 19.81 -17.54
C ALA A 415 -21.31 19.19 -18.06
N TYR A 416 -21.47 19.02 -19.38
CA TYR A 416 -22.60 18.28 -19.94
C TYR A 416 -22.60 16.80 -19.53
N HIS A 417 -21.42 16.17 -19.53
CA HIS A 417 -21.26 14.78 -19.12
C HIS A 417 -21.72 14.57 -17.67
N GLU A 418 -21.22 15.37 -16.74
CA GLU A 418 -21.58 15.26 -15.32
C GLU A 418 -23.05 15.64 -15.06
N ALA A 419 -23.56 16.66 -15.75
CA ALA A 419 -24.97 17.00 -15.68
C ALA A 419 -25.88 15.85 -16.16
N GLY A 420 -25.44 15.11 -17.19
CA GLY A 420 -26.14 13.93 -17.69
C GLY A 420 -26.31 12.85 -16.63
N HIS A 421 -25.25 12.52 -15.89
CA HIS A 421 -25.32 11.58 -14.77
C HIS A 421 -26.28 12.07 -13.68
N ALA A 422 -26.13 13.33 -13.25
CA ALA A 422 -26.91 13.91 -12.16
C ALA A 422 -28.42 13.94 -12.47
N ILE A 423 -28.81 14.35 -13.68
CA ILE A 423 -30.21 14.42 -14.10
C ILE A 423 -30.83 13.02 -14.12
N ILE A 424 -30.17 12.06 -14.77
CA ILE A 424 -30.71 10.70 -14.84
C ILE A 424 -30.80 10.09 -13.44
N GLY A 425 -29.77 10.23 -12.61
CA GLY A 425 -29.77 9.73 -11.23
C GLY A 425 -30.90 10.30 -10.37
N ARG A 426 -31.42 11.49 -10.67
CA ARG A 426 -32.58 12.08 -9.97
C ARG A 426 -33.94 11.67 -10.57
N LEU A 427 -34.00 11.30 -11.84
CA LEU A 427 -35.26 10.97 -12.53
C LEU A 427 -35.59 9.47 -12.50
N VAL A 428 -34.60 8.61 -12.34
CA VAL A 428 -34.81 7.17 -12.19
C VAL A 428 -35.52 6.84 -10.87
N PRO A 429 -36.29 5.75 -10.80
CA PRO A 429 -37.24 5.52 -9.71
C PRO A 429 -36.60 4.99 -8.43
N ASP A 430 -35.41 4.39 -8.48
CA ASP A 430 -34.68 3.93 -7.30
C ASP A 430 -33.17 4.05 -7.54
N HIS A 431 -32.56 5.12 -7.03
CA HIS A 431 -31.13 5.37 -7.11
C HIS A 431 -30.68 6.14 -5.87
N ASP A 432 -29.40 6.04 -5.53
CA ASP A 432 -28.82 6.85 -4.46
C ASP A 432 -28.90 8.33 -4.82
N PRO A 433 -29.22 9.21 -3.85
CA PRO A 433 -29.40 10.63 -4.13
C PRO A 433 -28.08 11.31 -4.52
N VAL A 434 -28.14 12.21 -5.51
CA VAL A 434 -26.99 13.02 -5.92
C VAL A 434 -26.65 14.00 -4.81
N TYR A 435 -25.40 13.93 -4.33
CA TYR A 435 -24.87 14.75 -3.25
C TYR A 435 -24.07 15.94 -3.74
N LYS A 436 -23.21 15.74 -4.75
CA LYS A 436 -22.28 16.76 -5.27
C LYS A 436 -21.91 16.44 -6.71
N VAL A 437 -21.82 17.46 -7.55
CA VAL A 437 -21.31 17.35 -8.92
C VAL A 437 -20.16 18.33 -9.09
N SER A 438 -19.04 17.90 -9.66
CA SER A 438 -17.86 18.74 -9.86
C SER A 438 -17.21 18.47 -11.21
N ILE A 439 -16.72 19.54 -11.86
CA ILE A 439 -15.95 19.48 -13.11
C ILE A 439 -14.46 19.75 -12.88
N ILE A 440 -14.01 19.67 -11.62
CA ILE A 440 -12.62 19.88 -11.24
C ILE A 440 -11.86 18.55 -11.39
N PRO A 441 -10.77 18.50 -12.18
CA PRO A 441 -10.06 17.25 -12.43
C PRO A 441 -9.35 16.73 -11.18
N ARG A 442 -9.59 15.45 -10.87
CA ARG A 442 -9.00 14.74 -9.72
C ARG A 442 -8.49 13.37 -10.13
N GLY A 443 -7.22 13.10 -9.83
CA GLY A 443 -6.57 11.84 -10.20
C GLY A 443 -6.71 11.51 -11.69
N ARG A 444 -7.50 10.47 -12.00
CA ARG A 444 -7.79 10.01 -13.38
C ARG A 444 -9.10 10.56 -13.96
N ALA A 445 -9.96 11.17 -13.15
CA ALA A 445 -11.26 11.68 -13.56
C ALA A 445 -11.19 13.18 -13.93
N LEU A 446 -11.91 13.57 -14.99
CA LEU A 446 -12.02 14.96 -15.46
C LEU A 446 -13.14 15.72 -14.75
N GLY A 447 -14.23 15.01 -14.42
CA GLY A 447 -15.33 15.45 -13.58
C GLY A 447 -15.83 14.29 -12.73
N VAL A 448 -16.78 14.54 -11.83
CA VAL A 448 -17.42 13.51 -11.02
C VAL A 448 -18.80 13.91 -10.53
N THR A 449 -19.73 12.96 -10.59
CA THR A 449 -21.03 12.99 -9.95
C THR A 449 -21.02 12.04 -8.76
N MET A 450 -21.16 12.57 -7.56
CA MET A 450 -21.16 11.80 -6.31
C MET A 450 -22.58 11.51 -5.84
N TYR A 451 -22.87 10.23 -5.65
CA TYR A 451 -24.09 9.76 -5.01
C TYR A 451 -23.80 9.40 -3.55
N LEU A 452 -24.72 9.74 -2.65
CA LEU A 452 -24.58 9.48 -1.22
C LEU A 452 -25.70 8.55 -0.75
N PRO A 453 -25.43 7.26 -0.49
CA PRO A 453 -26.46 6.36 -0.01
C PRO A 453 -26.98 6.81 1.36
N GLU A 454 -28.28 6.69 1.57
CA GLU A 454 -28.90 7.00 2.87
C GLU A 454 -28.58 5.93 3.92
N GLN A 455 -28.40 4.68 3.48
CA GLN A 455 -28.16 3.50 4.31
C GLN A 455 -27.25 2.52 3.54
N ASP A 456 -26.41 1.77 4.26
CA ASP A 456 -25.65 0.67 3.65
C ASP A 456 -26.64 -0.45 3.27
N ARG A 457 -26.78 -0.74 1.97
CA ARG A 457 -27.65 -1.80 1.44
C ARG A 457 -26.80 -3.05 1.17
N TRP A 458 -27.21 -4.20 1.70
CA TRP A 458 -26.57 -5.49 1.39
C TRP A 458 -27.16 -6.18 0.15
N SER A 459 -28.38 -5.83 -0.24
CA SER A 459 -29.08 -6.41 -1.39
C SER A 459 -29.68 -5.33 -2.27
N HIS A 460 -29.51 -5.46 -3.58
CA HIS A 460 -30.07 -4.53 -4.57
C HIS A 460 -31.21 -5.18 -5.35
N SER A 461 -32.29 -4.42 -5.58
CA SER A 461 -33.41 -4.85 -6.42
C SER A 461 -33.04 -4.74 -7.90
N LYS A 462 -33.71 -5.51 -8.77
CA LYS A 462 -33.58 -5.37 -10.23
C LYS A 462 -33.81 -3.93 -10.70
N GLN A 463 -34.79 -3.24 -10.12
CA GLN A 463 -35.11 -1.85 -10.41
C GLN A 463 -33.97 -0.90 -10.04
N HIS A 464 -33.32 -1.11 -8.90
CA HIS A 464 -32.18 -0.31 -8.47
C HIS A 464 -30.98 -0.51 -9.40
N LEU A 465 -30.67 -1.77 -9.74
CA LEU A 465 -29.58 -2.10 -10.67
C LEU A 465 -29.82 -1.50 -12.07
N GLU A 466 -31.04 -1.59 -12.59
CA GLU A 466 -31.40 -0.95 -13.86
C GLU A 466 -31.29 0.58 -13.78
N SER A 467 -31.68 1.18 -12.67
CA SER A 467 -31.55 2.62 -12.44
C SER A 467 -30.08 3.06 -12.37
N MET A 468 -29.20 2.25 -11.78
CA MET A 468 -27.74 2.49 -11.80
C MET A 468 -27.17 2.38 -13.22
N ILE A 469 -27.58 1.38 -14.00
CA ILE A 469 -27.17 1.27 -15.41
C ILE A 469 -27.63 2.51 -16.20
N SER A 470 -28.86 2.97 -15.97
CA SER A 470 -29.39 4.17 -16.60
C SER A 470 -28.56 5.41 -16.26
N SER A 471 -28.19 5.62 -14.99
CA SER A 471 -27.40 6.79 -14.58
C SER A 471 -25.98 6.77 -15.16
N LEU A 472 -25.35 5.60 -15.28
CA LEU A 472 -24.03 5.42 -15.90
C LEU A 472 -24.00 5.84 -17.38
N TYR A 473 -25.09 5.67 -18.12
CA TYR A 473 -25.14 6.15 -19.52
C TYR A 473 -25.47 7.63 -19.67
N GLY A 474 -25.81 8.33 -18.58
CA GLY A 474 -26.20 9.73 -18.60
C GLY A 474 -25.16 10.65 -19.25
N GLY A 475 -23.88 10.52 -18.87
CA GLY A 475 -22.82 11.38 -19.39
C GLY A 475 -22.56 11.21 -20.89
N ARG A 476 -22.39 9.95 -21.35
CA ARG A 476 -22.23 9.64 -22.77
C ARG A 476 -23.40 10.15 -23.61
N LEU A 477 -24.63 9.97 -23.14
CA LEU A 477 -25.83 10.40 -23.85
C LEU A 477 -25.93 11.92 -23.93
N ALA A 478 -25.57 12.64 -22.86
CA ALA A 478 -25.52 14.09 -22.88
C ALA A 478 -24.53 14.60 -23.95
N GLU A 479 -23.34 14.01 -24.02
CA GLU A 479 -22.37 14.34 -25.08
C GLU A 479 -22.93 14.04 -26.49
N GLU A 480 -23.52 12.86 -26.69
CA GLU A 480 -24.10 12.45 -27.98
C GLU A 480 -25.23 13.39 -28.42
N LEU A 481 -26.11 13.80 -27.51
CA LEU A 481 -27.25 14.67 -27.82
C LEU A 481 -26.83 16.10 -28.16
N ILE A 482 -25.80 16.63 -27.50
CA ILE A 482 -25.34 18.02 -27.69
C ILE A 482 -24.36 18.13 -28.88
N TYR A 483 -23.41 17.21 -28.98
CA TYR A 483 -22.29 17.33 -29.93
C TYR A 483 -22.38 16.34 -31.12
N GLY A 484 -23.29 15.37 -31.07
CA GLY A 484 -23.45 14.33 -32.08
C GLY A 484 -22.56 13.09 -31.84
N SER A 485 -22.84 12.01 -32.58
CA SER A 485 -22.17 10.71 -32.42
C SER A 485 -20.65 10.76 -32.66
N GLU A 486 -20.20 11.61 -33.58
CA GLU A 486 -18.78 11.75 -33.95
C GLU A 486 -17.94 12.45 -32.88
N LYS A 487 -18.58 13.09 -31.88
CA LYS A 487 -17.92 13.87 -30.83
C LYS A 487 -18.06 13.28 -29.44
N VAL A 488 -18.53 12.05 -29.33
CA VAL A 488 -18.57 11.32 -28.05
C VAL A 488 -17.14 11.06 -27.57
N SER A 489 -16.87 11.35 -26.30
CA SER A 489 -15.54 11.28 -25.70
C SER A 489 -15.19 9.88 -25.21
N THR A 490 -13.90 9.66 -24.91
CA THR A 490 -13.43 8.44 -24.22
C THR A 490 -13.65 8.49 -22.71
N GLY A 491 -14.20 9.60 -22.17
CA GLY A 491 -14.46 9.79 -20.75
C GLY A 491 -15.46 8.77 -20.19
N ALA A 492 -16.43 8.34 -21.00
CA ALA A 492 -17.46 7.36 -20.62
C ALA A 492 -16.96 5.90 -20.49
N SER A 493 -15.66 5.64 -20.69
CA SER A 493 -15.12 4.27 -20.71
C SER A 493 -15.36 3.50 -19.41
N ASN A 494 -15.11 4.12 -18.25
CA ASN A 494 -15.36 3.51 -16.95
C ASN A 494 -16.87 3.29 -16.69
N ASP A 495 -17.73 4.16 -17.19
CA ASP A 495 -19.19 4.00 -17.00
C ASP A 495 -19.74 2.85 -17.84
N ILE A 496 -19.24 2.69 -19.08
CA ILE A 496 -19.57 1.56 -19.95
C ILE A 496 -19.09 0.25 -19.33
N GLU A 497 -17.86 0.22 -18.79
CA GLU A 497 -17.30 -0.95 -18.12
C GLU A 497 -18.18 -1.37 -16.93
N ARG A 498 -18.51 -0.42 -16.04
CA ARG A 498 -19.37 -0.68 -14.87
C ARG A 498 -20.78 -1.10 -15.27
N ALA A 499 -21.40 -0.44 -16.23
CA ALA A 499 -22.73 -0.78 -16.71
C ALA A 499 -22.77 -2.20 -17.29
N THR A 500 -21.72 -2.58 -18.03
CA THR A 500 -21.56 -3.91 -18.61
C THR A 500 -21.34 -4.98 -17.54
N ASP A 501 -20.53 -4.71 -16.52
CA ASP A 501 -20.30 -5.63 -15.40
C ASP A 501 -21.59 -5.88 -14.60
N ILE A 502 -22.32 -4.81 -14.25
CA ILE A 502 -23.61 -4.93 -13.55
C ILE A 502 -24.59 -5.74 -14.39
N ALA A 503 -24.75 -5.41 -15.67
CA ALA A 503 -25.65 -6.13 -16.58
C ALA A 503 -25.24 -7.60 -16.73
N ARG A 504 -23.95 -7.91 -16.77
CA ARG A 504 -23.45 -9.29 -16.83
C ARG A 504 -23.76 -10.04 -15.53
N LYS A 505 -23.50 -9.45 -14.35
CA LYS A 505 -23.82 -10.06 -13.04
C LYS A 505 -25.32 -10.28 -12.84
N MET A 506 -26.16 -9.36 -13.30
CA MET A 506 -27.62 -9.53 -13.33
C MET A 506 -28.02 -10.82 -14.05
N VAL A 507 -27.34 -11.15 -15.16
CA VAL A 507 -27.66 -12.32 -15.98
C VAL A 507 -26.99 -13.59 -15.44
N THR A 508 -25.70 -13.52 -15.05
CA THR A 508 -24.90 -14.72 -14.77
C THR A 508 -24.84 -15.12 -13.30
N GLN A 509 -25.03 -14.19 -12.37
CA GLN A 509 -24.85 -14.42 -10.93
C GLN A 509 -26.15 -14.25 -10.14
N TRP A 510 -26.90 -13.18 -10.41
CA TRP A 510 -28.11 -12.85 -9.64
C TRP A 510 -29.39 -13.43 -10.23
N GLY A 511 -29.32 -14.06 -11.41
CA GLY A 511 -30.46 -14.78 -11.97
C GLY A 511 -31.63 -13.89 -12.38
N MET A 512 -31.36 -12.66 -12.82
CA MET A 512 -32.37 -11.63 -13.14
C MET A 512 -32.83 -11.63 -14.61
N SER A 513 -32.39 -12.62 -15.40
CA SER A 513 -32.87 -12.87 -16.76
C SER A 513 -34.02 -13.86 -16.76
N GLU A 514 -35.11 -13.51 -17.45
CA GLU A 514 -36.28 -14.41 -17.60
C GLU A 514 -35.97 -15.60 -18.51
N ARG A 515 -35.10 -15.42 -19.51
CA ARG A 515 -34.75 -16.48 -20.48
C ARG A 515 -33.84 -17.55 -19.90
N LEU A 516 -32.93 -17.15 -19.01
CA LEU A 516 -31.97 -18.06 -18.38
C LEU A 516 -32.45 -18.54 -17.00
N GLY A 517 -33.33 -17.78 -16.35
CA GLY A 517 -33.86 -18.10 -15.03
C GLY A 517 -32.84 -17.88 -13.90
N PRO A 518 -33.21 -18.23 -12.66
CA PRO A 518 -32.39 -17.98 -11.48
C PRO A 518 -31.31 -19.04 -11.27
N MET A 519 -30.35 -19.13 -12.20
CA MET A 519 -29.23 -20.06 -12.14
C MET A 519 -27.88 -19.34 -12.14
N LEU A 520 -26.88 -19.91 -11.45
CA LEU A 520 -25.51 -19.41 -11.42
C LEU A 520 -24.73 -19.95 -12.62
N TYR A 521 -24.36 -19.07 -13.54
CA TYR A 521 -23.61 -19.39 -14.77
C TYR A 521 -22.12 -19.05 -14.68
N ALA A 522 -21.75 -18.14 -13.78
CA ALA A 522 -20.36 -17.72 -13.57
C ALA A 522 -20.08 -17.62 -12.07
N GLU A 523 -19.07 -18.34 -11.59
CA GLU A 523 -18.54 -18.14 -10.24
C GLU A 523 -17.82 -16.78 -10.15
N GLU A 524 -17.80 -16.17 -8.96
CA GLU A 524 -17.00 -14.96 -8.74
C GLU A 524 -15.52 -15.22 -9.05
N ASP A 525 -14.90 -14.28 -9.76
CA ASP A 525 -13.46 -14.15 -9.86
C ASP A 525 -12.91 -13.70 -8.50
N GLY A 526 -12.91 -14.60 -7.51
CA GLY A 526 -12.02 -14.45 -6.35
C GLY A 526 -10.57 -14.43 -6.84
N GLU A 527 -9.63 -13.89 -6.04
CA GLU A 527 -8.19 -13.96 -6.31
C GLU A 527 -7.68 -15.41 -6.24
N VAL A 528 -8.08 -16.21 -7.22
CA VAL A 528 -7.69 -17.59 -7.39
C VAL A 528 -6.33 -17.57 -8.08
N PHE A 529 -5.32 -17.85 -7.26
CA PHE A 529 -3.94 -18.16 -7.60
C PHE A 529 -3.73 -18.59 -9.07
N LEU A 530 -2.73 -18.00 -9.74
CA LEU A 530 -2.36 -18.22 -11.15
C LEU A 530 -2.32 -19.70 -11.59
N GLY A 531 -2.08 -20.63 -10.68
CA GLY A 531 -2.07 -22.08 -10.95
C GLY A 531 -3.44 -22.76 -11.05
N ARG A 532 -4.52 -22.15 -10.55
CA ARG A 532 -5.90 -22.67 -10.65
C ARG A 532 -6.76 -21.92 -11.67
N SER A 533 -6.44 -20.67 -11.97
CA SER A 533 -7.19 -19.85 -12.93
C SER A 533 -7.07 -20.33 -14.38
N MET A 534 -5.96 -20.98 -14.75
CA MET A 534 -5.79 -21.54 -16.10
C MET A 534 -6.68 -22.76 -16.41
N ALA A 535 -7.32 -23.36 -15.38
CA ALA A 535 -8.07 -24.61 -15.51
C ALA A 535 -9.56 -24.50 -15.14
N LYS A 536 -10.11 -23.30 -14.91
CA LYS A 536 -11.56 -23.12 -14.83
C LYS A 536 -12.13 -23.19 -16.25
N ALA A 537 -12.41 -24.40 -16.71
CA ALA A 537 -13.28 -24.61 -17.85
C ALA A 537 -14.59 -23.85 -17.59
N LYS A 538 -15.00 -22.98 -18.51
CA LYS A 538 -16.37 -22.42 -18.50
C LYS A 538 -17.32 -23.62 -18.41
N HIS A 539 -18.03 -23.78 -17.30
CA HIS A 539 -19.07 -24.78 -17.12
C HIS A 539 -20.32 -24.41 -17.95
N MET A 540 -20.13 -24.01 -19.20
CA MET A 540 -21.17 -23.40 -20.01
C MET A 540 -20.93 -23.64 -21.50
N SER A 541 -21.99 -24.01 -22.21
CA SER A 541 -21.96 -24.18 -23.67
C SER A 541 -21.84 -22.83 -24.39
N ASP A 542 -21.32 -22.85 -25.62
CA ASP A 542 -21.24 -21.67 -26.48
C ASP A 542 -22.62 -21.07 -26.79
N ASP A 543 -23.64 -21.92 -26.90
CA ASP A 543 -25.03 -21.46 -27.11
C ASP A 543 -25.55 -20.70 -25.90
N THR A 544 -25.28 -21.19 -24.68
CA THR A 544 -25.63 -20.47 -23.45
C THR A 544 -24.86 -19.15 -23.35
N ALA A 545 -23.58 -19.13 -23.70
CA ALA A 545 -22.78 -17.90 -23.72
C ALA A 545 -23.37 -16.86 -24.70
N ARG A 546 -23.79 -17.30 -25.90
CA ARG A 546 -24.46 -16.44 -26.89
C ARG A 546 -25.78 -15.88 -26.35
N VAL A 547 -26.56 -16.68 -25.63
CA VAL A 547 -27.79 -16.21 -24.98
C VAL A 547 -27.49 -15.16 -23.92
N ILE A 548 -26.48 -15.39 -23.08
CA ILE A 548 -26.06 -14.42 -22.05
C ILE A 548 -25.68 -13.09 -22.69
N ASP A 549 -24.81 -13.08 -23.71
CA ASP A 549 -24.38 -11.83 -24.33
C ASP A 549 -25.56 -11.08 -24.99
N ALA A 550 -26.56 -11.80 -25.53
CA ALA A 550 -27.79 -11.20 -26.04
C ALA A 550 -28.63 -10.57 -24.92
N GLU A 551 -28.78 -11.24 -23.77
CA GLU A 551 -29.49 -10.72 -22.60
C GLU A 551 -28.80 -9.49 -22.01
N VAL A 552 -27.46 -9.52 -21.87
CA VAL A 552 -26.67 -8.36 -21.41
C VAL A 552 -26.92 -7.17 -22.33
N LYS A 553 -26.84 -7.37 -23.65
CA LYS A 553 -27.10 -6.31 -24.62
C LYS A 553 -28.52 -5.76 -24.50
N GLN A 554 -29.53 -6.62 -24.33
CA GLN A 554 -30.91 -6.19 -24.18
C GLN A 554 -31.13 -5.33 -22.92
N ILE A 555 -30.51 -5.69 -21.80
CA ILE A 555 -30.57 -4.90 -20.56
C ILE A 555 -29.92 -3.53 -20.76
N ILE A 556 -28.76 -3.49 -21.42
CA ILE A 556 -28.05 -2.24 -21.74
C ILE A 556 -28.90 -1.37 -22.66
N ASP A 557 -29.36 -1.89 -23.80
CA ASP A 557 -30.11 -1.14 -24.81
C ASP A 557 -31.40 -0.55 -24.22
N ARG A 558 -32.10 -1.28 -23.36
CA ARG A 558 -33.30 -0.79 -22.68
C ARG A 558 -33.00 0.40 -21.76
N ASN A 559 -31.97 0.29 -20.92
CA ASN A 559 -31.60 1.37 -20.00
C ASN A 559 -30.99 2.56 -20.74
N TYR A 560 -30.26 2.31 -21.83
CA TYR A 560 -29.72 3.34 -22.71
C TYR A 560 -30.83 4.18 -23.35
N ASN A 561 -31.84 3.52 -23.95
CA ASN A 561 -32.98 4.22 -24.56
C ASN A 561 -33.82 4.97 -23.52
N ARG A 562 -34.02 4.38 -22.34
CA ARG A 562 -34.71 5.02 -21.23
C ARG A 562 -34.00 6.31 -20.79
N SER A 563 -32.69 6.26 -20.58
CA SER A 563 -31.89 7.44 -20.22
C SER A 563 -31.91 8.49 -21.33
N LYS A 564 -31.87 8.06 -22.60
CA LYS A 564 -31.94 8.98 -23.75
C LYS A 564 -33.23 9.77 -23.74
N GLN A 565 -34.37 9.10 -23.54
CA GLN A 565 -35.67 9.77 -23.48
C GLN A 565 -35.73 10.76 -22.31
N MET A 566 -35.29 10.35 -21.12
CA MET A 566 -35.27 11.22 -19.93
C MET A 566 -34.44 12.50 -20.14
N LEU A 567 -33.29 12.42 -20.82
CA LEU A 567 -32.49 13.61 -21.14
C LEU A 567 -33.14 14.49 -22.20
N ILE A 568 -33.74 13.91 -23.24
CA ILE A 568 -34.47 14.66 -24.26
C ILE A 568 -35.62 15.46 -23.63
N ASP A 569 -36.36 14.85 -22.72
CA ASP A 569 -37.50 15.47 -22.03
C ASP A 569 -37.07 16.60 -21.07
N ASN A 570 -35.79 16.67 -20.71
CA ASN A 570 -35.24 17.62 -19.72
C ASN A 570 -34.01 18.38 -20.24
N MET A 571 -33.99 18.67 -21.55
CA MET A 571 -32.89 19.37 -22.22
C MET A 571 -32.64 20.78 -21.66
N ASP A 572 -33.70 21.45 -21.20
CA ASP A 572 -33.63 22.75 -20.53
C ASP A 572 -32.82 22.70 -19.22
N ILE A 573 -33.05 21.63 -18.43
CA ILE A 573 -32.30 21.37 -17.19
C ILE A 573 -30.84 21.04 -17.50
N LEU A 574 -30.58 20.29 -18.59
CA LEU A 574 -29.22 19.95 -19.00
C LEU A 574 -28.38 21.20 -19.31
N HIS A 575 -28.93 22.15 -20.07
CA HIS A 575 -28.24 23.41 -20.37
C HIS A 575 -28.02 24.28 -19.13
N THR A 576 -29.04 24.45 -18.30
CA THR A 576 -28.94 25.28 -17.09
C THR A 576 -27.97 24.67 -16.06
N MET A 577 -27.94 23.34 -15.92
CA MET A 577 -26.98 22.66 -15.05
C MET A 577 -25.55 22.78 -15.58
N LYS A 578 -25.35 22.70 -16.90
CA LYS A 578 -24.05 23.00 -17.51
C LYS A 578 -23.60 24.43 -17.17
N ASP A 579 -24.46 25.42 -17.34
CA ASP A 579 -24.09 26.82 -17.11
C ASP A 579 -23.76 27.08 -15.63
N ALA A 580 -24.50 26.44 -14.71
CA ALA A 580 -24.18 26.47 -13.29
C ALA A 580 -22.83 25.81 -12.97
N LEU A 581 -22.51 24.67 -13.58
CA LEU A 581 -21.22 23.99 -13.43
C LEU A 581 -20.07 24.82 -14.02
N MET A 582 -20.26 25.48 -15.16
CA MET A 582 -19.24 26.36 -15.73
C MET A 582 -18.96 27.58 -14.86
N LYS A 583 -19.99 28.09 -14.16
CA LYS A 583 -19.87 29.25 -13.25
C LYS A 583 -19.25 28.89 -11.90
N TYR A 584 -19.73 27.83 -11.25
CA TYR A 584 -19.38 27.50 -9.87
C TYR A 584 -18.38 26.34 -9.74
N GLU A 585 -18.11 25.61 -10.83
CA GLU A 585 -17.22 24.43 -10.94
C GLU A 585 -17.65 23.21 -10.10
N THR A 586 -18.42 23.43 -9.04
CA THR A 586 -18.99 22.41 -8.17
C THR A 586 -20.37 22.89 -7.70
N ILE A 587 -21.37 22.00 -7.77
CA ILE A 587 -22.72 22.26 -7.28
C ILE A 587 -23.13 21.20 -6.26
N ASP A 588 -23.82 21.63 -5.20
CA ASP A 588 -24.32 20.76 -4.13
C ASP A 588 -25.74 20.22 -4.40
N ALA A 589 -26.20 19.28 -3.57
CA ALA A 589 -27.52 18.70 -3.67
C ALA A 589 -28.67 19.74 -3.68
N LYS A 590 -28.55 20.84 -2.94
CA LYS A 590 -29.60 21.87 -2.86
C LYS A 590 -29.67 22.71 -4.13
N GLN A 591 -28.51 23.03 -4.71
CA GLN A 591 -28.40 23.69 -6.01
C GLN A 591 -28.95 22.81 -7.12
N ILE A 592 -28.69 21.49 -7.06
CA ILE A 592 -29.28 20.52 -7.99
C ILE A 592 -30.80 20.48 -7.82
N ASP A 593 -31.33 20.47 -6.60
CA ASP A 593 -32.78 20.51 -6.36
C ASP A 593 -33.44 21.76 -6.95
N ASP A 594 -32.78 22.93 -6.86
CA ASP A 594 -33.26 24.16 -7.46
C ASP A 594 -33.29 24.07 -9.00
N LEU A 595 -32.23 23.53 -9.61
CA LEU A 595 -32.15 23.29 -11.06
C LEU A 595 -33.23 22.32 -11.54
N MET A 596 -33.43 21.21 -10.83
CA MET A 596 -34.46 20.22 -11.16
C MET A 596 -35.87 20.80 -11.05
N ALA A 597 -36.06 21.79 -10.16
CA ALA A 597 -37.30 22.54 -10.00
C ALA A 597 -37.44 23.73 -10.96
N ARG A 598 -36.51 23.93 -11.91
CA ARG A 598 -36.47 25.05 -12.87
C ARG A 598 -36.44 26.42 -12.17
N ARG A 599 -35.68 26.52 -11.07
CA ARG A 599 -35.42 27.77 -10.35
C ARG A 599 -33.99 28.22 -10.57
N ASP A 600 -33.75 29.51 -10.42
CA ASP A 600 -32.40 30.05 -10.45
C ASP A 600 -31.54 29.48 -9.32
N VAL A 601 -30.29 29.17 -9.65
CA VAL A 601 -29.35 28.50 -8.76
C VAL A 601 -28.84 29.48 -7.72
N ARG A 602 -28.98 29.13 -6.44
CA ARG A 602 -28.36 29.87 -5.33
C ARG A 602 -26.83 29.84 -5.41
N ALA A 603 -26.17 30.88 -4.89
CA ALA A 603 -24.72 30.85 -4.73
C ALA A 603 -24.31 29.75 -3.71
N PRO A 604 -23.14 29.10 -3.90
CA PRO A 604 -22.58 28.16 -2.92
C PRO A 604 -22.41 28.82 -1.56
N SER A 605 -22.57 28.07 -0.46
CA SER A 605 -22.49 28.60 0.92
C SER A 605 -21.15 29.25 1.27
N ASN A 606 -20.09 28.94 0.52
CA ASN A 606 -18.72 29.45 0.73
C ASN A 606 -18.25 30.38 -0.41
N TRP A 607 -19.16 30.89 -1.23
CA TRP A 607 -18.83 31.73 -2.37
C TRP A 607 -18.61 33.18 -1.93
N HIS A 608 -17.36 33.64 -1.99
CA HIS A 608 -17.02 35.06 -1.92
C HIS A 608 -16.78 35.54 -3.35
N ASP A 609 -17.63 36.43 -3.86
CA ASP A 609 -17.43 37.03 -5.18
C ASP A 609 -16.13 37.86 -5.18
N GLU A 610 -15.07 37.36 -5.82
CA GLU A 610 -13.83 38.13 -6.01
C GLU A 610 -13.90 39.13 -7.18
N HIS A 611 -15.05 39.25 -7.87
CA HIS A 611 -15.22 40.20 -8.98
C HIS A 611 -16.59 40.88 -8.97
N GLY A 612 -16.65 42.15 -8.54
CA GLY A 612 -17.71 43.09 -8.94
C GLY A 612 -18.18 44.12 -7.90
N ASP A 613 -17.68 45.35 -8.02
CA ASP A 613 -18.25 46.64 -7.63
C ASP A 613 -18.81 46.87 -6.20
N THR A 614 -17.97 47.52 -5.38
CA THR A 614 -18.41 48.43 -4.31
C THR A 614 -19.22 49.60 -4.88
N PRO A 615 -20.48 49.83 -4.45
CA PRO A 615 -21.05 51.16 -4.42
C PRO A 615 -20.53 51.87 -3.16
N GLN A 616 -19.77 52.94 -3.36
CA GLN A 616 -19.55 53.95 -2.32
C GLN A 616 -20.90 54.47 -1.82
N GLY A 617 -21.19 54.27 -0.54
CA GLY A 617 -22.33 54.85 0.15
C GLY A 617 -22.09 54.81 1.65
N GLY A 618 -21.41 55.84 2.17
CA GLY A 618 -21.11 55.97 3.59
C GLY A 618 -22.32 56.44 4.42
N ALA A 619 -22.50 55.82 5.59
CA ALA A 619 -23.05 56.42 6.82
C ALA A 619 -22.86 55.43 7.99
N PRO A 620 -22.75 55.90 9.25
CA PRO A 620 -21.65 55.51 10.13
C PRO A 620 -21.98 54.40 11.14
N ALA A 621 -20.90 53.83 11.67
CA ALA A 621 -20.86 52.87 12.76
C ALA A 621 -21.63 53.36 14.00
N ALA A 622 -22.50 52.51 14.52
CA ALA A 622 -23.07 52.63 15.85
C ALA A 622 -22.32 51.70 16.80
N ASP A 623 -21.89 52.29 17.92
CA ASP A 623 -21.08 51.73 19.00
C ASP A 623 -21.60 50.41 19.58
N VAL A 624 -20.68 49.46 19.80
CA VAL A 624 -20.83 48.43 20.83
C VAL A 624 -19.67 48.58 21.81
N LYS A 625 -20.00 49.09 23.00
CA LYS A 625 -19.10 49.18 24.16
C LYS A 625 -18.70 47.78 24.66
N PRO A 626 -17.47 47.62 25.20
CA PRO A 626 -17.04 46.36 25.79
C PRO A 626 -17.56 46.25 27.24
N ALA A 627 -18.14 45.09 27.58
CA ALA A 627 -18.49 44.75 28.95
C ALA A 627 -17.23 44.29 29.70
N ALA A 628 -16.97 44.97 30.82
CA ALA A 628 -15.82 44.79 31.68
C ALA A 628 -15.95 43.61 32.65
N GLU A 629 -14.80 43.09 33.04
CA GLU A 629 -14.56 42.21 34.17
C GLU A 629 -15.07 42.80 35.50
N SER A 630 -15.59 41.93 36.39
CA SER A 630 -15.61 42.20 37.83
C SER A 630 -15.24 40.93 38.61
N ALA A 631 -14.21 41.11 39.44
CA ALA A 631 -13.53 40.15 40.29
C ALA A 631 -14.31 39.84 41.62
N PRO A 632 -13.77 38.99 42.54
CA PRO A 632 -14.54 38.19 43.50
C PRO A 632 -14.51 38.65 44.98
N GLN A 633 -15.23 37.88 45.82
CA GLN A 633 -15.13 37.61 47.28
C GLN A 633 -16.11 38.32 48.24
N THR A 634 -16.76 37.51 49.11
CA THR A 634 -16.74 37.67 50.59
C THR A 634 -17.34 36.45 51.32
N GLU A 635 -16.77 36.17 52.49
CA GLU A 635 -16.89 35.00 53.39
C GLU A 635 -18.23 34.90 54.17
N PRO A 636 -18.51 33.77 54.86
CA PRO A 636 -19.58 33.65 55.84
C PRO A 636 -19.06 33.80 57.30
N GLU A 637 -19.73 34.62 58.11
CA GLU A 637 -19.51 34.71 59.56
C GLU A 637 -20.57 33.96 60.38
N ILE A 638 -20.10 33.40 61.49
CA ILE A 638 -20.78 32.50 62.46
C ILE A 638 -21.14 33.28 63.74
N ASN A 639 -22.28 32.97 64.39
CA ASN A 639 -22.61 32.96 65.85
C ASN A 639 -24.02 33.51 66.14
N LYS A 640 -24.83 33.08 67.13
CA LYS A 640 -24.76 32.10 68.23
C LYS A 640 -26.14 31.96 68.90
N ALA A 641 -26.39 30.80 69.52
CA ALA A 641 -27.07 30.54 70.81
C ALA A 641 -28.61 30.83 70.91
N ASN A 642 -29.46 30.08 71.63
CA ASN A 642 -29.28 29.04 72.63
C ASN A 642 -30.63 28.33 72.96
N ASP A 643 -30.52 27.21 73.69
CA ASP A 643 -31.46 26.66 74.69
C ASP A 643 -32.46 25.52 74.35
N LEU A 644 -32.06 24.35 74.89
CA LEU A 644 -32.77 23.16 75.42
C LEU A 644 -33.94 23.51 76.39
N PRO A 645 -34.65 22.55 77.08
CA PRO A 645 -34.54 21.07 77.14
C PRO A 645 -35.89 20.26 77.14
N ALA A 646 -35.74 18.94 77.35
CA ALA A 646 -36.65 17.95 77.99
C ALA A 646 -37.62 17.20 77.05
N GLN A 647 -37.75 15.86 77.08
CA GLN A 647 -37.32 14.78 77.99
C GLN A 647 -37.02 13.51 77.17
#